data_AF-A0AAU4A0U7-F1
#
_entry.id   AF-A0AAU4A0U7-F1
#
_cell.length_a   1.000
_cell.length_b   1.000
_cell.length_c   1.000
_cell.angle_alpha   90.00
_cell.angle_beta   90.00
_cell.angle_gamma   90.00
#
_symmetry.space_group_name_H-M   'P 1'
#
loop_
_entity.id
_entity.type
_entity.pdbx_description
1 polymer ?
#
loop_
_entity_poly.entity_id
_entity_poly.type
_entity_poly.pdbx_seq_one_letter_code
_entity_poly.pdbx_strand_id
1 'polypeptide(L)'
;MTSTSQWRRRGSAWSAAARTPMGACSLALLVALAALAILGPVLWGEQAAAIDTNAIGQGPSGAHLLGTDSLGRDIFYRTLVATRFSVELAVIATAVGVTVGLLLGTLQSVLPRRAGRLITSAVDIAVAFPGLLLALFFAVIFGVGTRGAVLAIAFATVPGFARLAQTLAASVAGRDYVSAARIAGVGRLRLLVRHILPNIGEPLIVNATISAGGALLAFASLSFLGIGVQAPRYDWGRLLGEGLDGIYVNPAAALAPGAAVVLAGLAFNLVGETVAAVVGVRTPTARIPARPAPPARPAAAEEPTAKPVLLVENLHVAFPRADGWTVPVRGVSFTVRDGEAIGVVGESGSGKSLTGLAVSRLIETPGVVTADRLEFAGTPLLTTPERELRELLGTSLAMVFQDPTSSFNPTRRIGRQLAEASEQHHGLNRREAFARAVDRLREVRIPAAERRARQYPHQFSGGMRQRAMIGMGLMGEPKLIIADEPTTALDVTVQRQVLRLLARTRQTENAAILLISHDIAVVAQTCDRMLVMYAGRVVEDLPTADLRSVPRHPYTRALLAATLELDTDRDEPLAVIPGRPPEPDQVPEGCAFAARCPVATDRCRSKDPVLERVDRAHRVACWHPNGAVARESGREAAYGGAE
;
A
#
# COMPACT_ATOMS: atom_id res chain seq x y z
N MET A 1 26.13 -3.00 18.31
CA MET A 1 25.93 -1.63 18.83
C MET A 1 24.67 -0.97 18.22
N THR A 2 23.52 -1.65 18.19
CA THR A 2 22.35 -1.26 17.37
C THR A 2 21.04 -1.10 18.15
N SER A 3 21.10 -1.10 19.48
CA SER A 3 19.91 -0.88 20.33
C SER A 3 19.57 0.61 20.45
N THR A 4 20.56 1.50 20.58
CA THR A 4 20.34 2.90 20.98
C THR A 4 19.69 3.81 19.92
N SER A 5 19.77 3.49 18.63
CA SER A 5 19.24 4.36 17.56
C SER A 5 17.75 4.14 17.23
N GLN A 6 17.21 2.95 17.50
CA GLN A 6 15.76 2.69 17.39
C GLN A 6 14.98 3.40 18.51
N TRP A 7 15.55 3.47 19.72
CA TRP A 7 14.98 4.23 20.84
C TRP A 7 14.92 5.73 20.56
N ARG A 8 15.98 6.32 19.98
CA ARG A 8 15.99 7.75 19.61
C ARG A 8 14.93 8.11 18.56
N ARG A 9 14.68 7.24 17.57
CA ARG A 9 13.63 7.49 16.55
C ARG A 9 12.21 7.33 17.09
N ARG A 10 11.96 6.33 17.95
CA ARG A 10 10.68 6.21 18.65
C ARG A 10 10.43 7.41 19.56
N GLY A 11 11.43 7.86 20.31
CA GLY A 11 11.33 9.08 21.15
C GLY A 11 10.89 10.32 20.35
N SER A 12 11.37 10.48 19.11
CA SER A 12 10.95 11.59 18.24
C SER A 12 9.49 11.50 17.77
N ALA A 13 8.98 10.29 17.49
CA ALA A 13 7.59 10.08 17.06
C ALA A 13 6.59 10.30 18.21
N TRP A 14 6.91 9.82 19.41
CA TRP A 14 6.15 10.11 20.63
C TRP A 14 6.13 11.62 20.91
N SER A 15 7.26 12.31 20.76
CA SER A 15 7.32 13.77 20.92
C SER A 15 6.51 14.54 19.87
N ALA A 16 6.31 13.97 18.68
CA ALA A 16 5.56 14.60 17.60
C ALA A 16 4.05 14.37 17.76
N ALA A 17 3.63 13.17 18.17
CA ALA A 17 2.24 12.88 18.46
C ALA A 17 1.75 13.62 19.71
N ALA A 18 2.57 13.68 20.78
CA ALA A 18 2.27 14.46 21.98
C ALA A 18 2.12 15.97 21.72
N ARG A 19 2.67 16.48 20.61
CA ARG A 19 2.53 17.88 20.19
C ARG A 19 1.26 18.17 19.38
N THR A 20 0.49 17.15 19.02
CA THR A 20 -0.85 17.36 18.42
C THR A 20 -1.84 17.75 19.52
N PRO A 21 -2.88 18.57 19.25
CA PRO A 21 -3.85 18.97 20.26
C PRO A 21 -4.53 17.77 20.94
N MET A 22 -4.89 16.72 20.17
CA MET A 22 -5.42 15.47 20.73
C MET A 22 -4.37 14.69 21.56
N GLY A 23 -3.11 14.64 21.12
CA GLY A 23 -2.04 13.97 21.86
C GLY A 23 -1.62 14.69 23.14
N ALA A 24 -1.69 16.02 23.17
CA ALA A 24 -1.44 16.81 24.38
C ALA A 24 -2.57 16.60 25.39
N CYS A 25 -3.84 16.65 24.94
CA CYS A 25 -4.98 16.36 25.79
C CYS A 25 -4.98 14.92 26.34
N SER A 26 -4.68 13.91 25.51
CA SER A 26 -4.63 12.52 25.95
C SER A 26 -3.53 12.29 26.98
N LEU A 27 -2.35 12.87 26.77
CA LEU A 27 -1.23 12.78 27.70
C LEU A 27 -1.54 13.50 29.02
N ALA A 28 -2.13 14.70 28.97
CA ALA A 28 -2.53 15.44 30.17
C ALA A 28 -3.57 14.67 31.00
N LEU A 29 -4.59 14.11 30.36
CA LEU A 29 -5.62 13.31 31.03
C LEU A 29 -5.05 12.02 31.64
N LEU A 30 -4.18 11.31 30.91
CA LEU A 30 -3.53 10.10 31.42
C LEU A 30 -2.61 10.42 32.61
N VAL A 31 -1.82 11.49 32.53
CA VAL A 31 -0.94 11.92 33.63
C VAL A 31 -1.75 12.35 34.84
N ALA A 32 -2.84 13.09 34.65
CA ALA A 32 -3.74 13.48 35.74
C ALA A 32 -4.37 12.24 36.39
N LEU A 33 -4.86 11.28 35.60
CA LEU A 33 -5.45 10.04 36.10
C LEU A 33 -4.43 9.19 36.88
N ALA A 34 -3.21 9.06 36.36
CA ALA A 34 -2.12 8.33 37.01
C ALA A 34 -1.66 9.01 38.30
N ALA A 35 -1.51 10.34 38.28
CA ALA A 35 -1.18 11.13 39.47
C ALA A 35 -2.26 10.96 40.54
N LEU A 36 -3.54 11.00 40.16
CA LEU A 36 -4.65 10.82 41.09
C LEU A 36 -4.72 9.39 41.65
N ALA A 37 -4.46 8.37 40.83
CA ALA A 37 -4.39 6.98 41.26
C ALA A 37 -3.23 6.71 42.25
N ILE A 38 -2.09 7.39 42.09
CA ILE A 38 -0.91 7.19 42.94
C ILE A 38 -0.96 8.06 44.20
N LEU A 39 -1.19 9.37 44.03
CA LEU A 39 -1.13 10.36 45.10
C LEU A 39 -2.44 10.47 45.87
N GLY A 40 -3.58 10.21 45.23
CA GLY A 40 -4.90 10.41 45.85
C GLY A 40 -5.09 9.67 47.16
N PRO A 41 -4.82 8.34 47.21
CA PRO A 41 -4.90 7.58 48.45
C PRO A 41 -3.91 8.02 49.54
N VAL A 42 -2.77 8.60 49.16
CA VAL A 42 -1.74 9.07 50.10
C VAL A 42 -2.11 10.44 50.69
N LEU A 43 -2.64 11.34 49.86
CA LEU A 43 -2.95 12.71 50.24
C LEU A 43 -4.32 12.84 50.93
N TRP A 44 -5.31 12.06 50.48
CA TRP A 44 -6.71 12.21 50.88
C TRP A 44 -7.33 10.95 51.50
N GLY A 45 -6.52 9.91 51.75
CA GLY A 45 -7.01 8.65 52.31
C GLY A 45 -7.70 8.80 53.67
N GLU A 46 -7.13 9.63 54.56
CA GLU A 46 -7.70 9.88 55.88
C GLU A 46 -8.99 10.71 55.79
N GLN A 47 -8.99 11.77 54.98
CA GLN A 47 -10.16 12.63 54.77
C GLN A 47 -11.32 11.87 54.10
N ALA A 48 -11.02 10.93 53.19
CA ALA A 48 -12.03 10.08 52.56
C ALA A 48 -12.65 9.05 53.51
N ALA A 49 -11.94 8.67 54.58
CA ALA A 49 -12.39 7.71 55.58
C ALA A 49 -13.01 8.37 56.83
N ALA A 50 -12.76 9.66 57.04
CA ALA A 50 -13.26 10.43 58.17
C ALA A 50 -14.79 10.50 58.18
N ILE A 51 -15.39 10.13 59.32
CA ILE A 51 -16.84 10.10 59.56
C ILE A 51 -17.19 11.38 60.35
N ASP A 52 -17.97 12.28 59.76
CA ASP A 52 -18.56 13.43 60.46
C ASP A 52 -20.05 13.18 60.72
N THR A 53 -20.40 12.84 61.95
CA THR A 53 -21.79 12.55 62.35
C THR A 53 -22.71 13.76 62.30
N ASN A 54 -22.17 14.98 62.25
CA ASN A 54 -22.98 16.21 62.16
C ASN A 54 -23.30 16.60 60.71
N ALA A 55 -22.59 16.02 59.75
CA ALA A 55 -22.73 16.29 58.33
C ALA A 55 -23.28 15.08 57.58
N ILE A 56 -24.16 14.25 58.15
CA ILE A 56 -24.70 13.07 57.44
C ILE A 56 -25.65 13.50 56.31
N GLY A 57 -25.39 13.04 55.08
CA GLY A 57 -26.24 13.32 53.91
C GLY A 57 -26.34 14.80 53.55
N GLN A 58 -25.33 15.60 53.89
CA GLN A 58 -25.29 17.03 53.64
C GLN A 58 -25.08 17.30 52.15
N GLY A 59 -25.78 18.30 51.61
CA GLY A 59 -25.54 18.83 50.27
C GLY A 59 -24.20 19.59 50.15
N PRO A 60 -23.86 20.08 48.95
CA PRO A 60 -22.63 20.84 48.71
C PRO A 60 -22.50 22.05 49.63
N SER A 61 -21.35 22.17 50.30
CA SER A 61 -21.02 23.27 51.21
C SER A 61 -19.55 23.67 51.07
N GLY A 62 -19.15 24.80 51.69
CA GLY A 62 -17.76 25.24 51.68
C GLY A 62 -16.80 24.26 52.38
N ALA A 63 -17.31 23.45 53.31
CA ALA A 63 -16.54 22.39 53.99
C ALA A 63 -16.56 21.07 53.20
N HIS A 64 -17.67 20.78 52.50
CA HIS A 64 -17.87 19.56 51.72
C HIS A 64 -18.28 19.91 50.29
N LEU A 65 -17.30 20.06 49.39
CA LEU A 65 -17.50 20.59 48.03
C LEU A 65 -18.58 19.86 47.23
N LEU A 66 -18.73 18.55 47.43
CA LEU A 66 -19.73 17.70 46.75
C LEU A 66 -20.70 17.05 47.74
N GLY A 67 -20.71 17.54 48.99
CA GLY A 67 -21.48 16.98 50.08
C GLY A 67 -20.90 15.69 50.64
N THR A 68 -21.70 15.03 51.46
CA THR A 68 -21.31 13.85 52.25
C THR A 68 -22.27 12.69 52.02
N ASP A 69 -21.78 11.47 52.27
CA ASP A 69 -22.57 10.25 52.15
C ASP A 69 -23.47 9.98 53.37
N SER A 70 -24.15 8.84 53.37
CA SER A 70 -25.02 8.39 54.47
C SER A 70 -24.29 8.10 55.79
N LEU A 71 -22.96 8.13 55.80
CA LEU A 71 -22.11 8.03 56.99
C LEU A 71 -21.38 9.35 57.28
N GLY A 72 -21.71 10.46 56.61
CA GLY A 72 -21.05 11.75 56.82
C GLY A 72 -19.63 11.83 56.29
N ARG A 73 -19.24 10.94 55.35
CA ARG A 73 -17.92 10.96 54.71
C ARG A 73 -17.95 11.80 53.45
N ASP A 74 -16.89 12.55 53.20
CA ASP A 74 -16.80 13.49 52.08
C ASP A 74 -16.75 12.78 50.71
N ILE A 75 -17.72 13.06 49.85
CA ILE A 75 -17.89 12.38 48.56
C ILE A 75 -16.79 12.79 47.57
N PHE A 76 -16.30 14.03 47.64
CA PHE A 76 -15.22 14.50 46.76
C PHE A 76 -13.94 13.70 47.04
N TYR A 77 -13.51 13.64 48.30
CA TYR A 77 -12.30 12.87 48.66
C TYR A 77 -12.48 11.37 48.41
N ARG A 78 -13.66 10.79 48.67
CA ARG A 78 -13.95 9.38 48.33
C ARG A 78 -13.83 9.13 46.83
N THR A 79 -14.34 10.04 45.98
CA THR A 79 -14.26 9.91 44.52
C THR A 79 -12.82 9.97 44.02
N LEU A 80 -12.00 10.86 44.58
CA LEU A 80 -10.57 10.97 44.24
C LEU A 80 -9.79 9.71 44.65
N VAL A 81 -9.99 9.21 45.87
CA VAL A 81 -9.31 8.01 46.39
C VAL A 81 -9.74 6.73 45.64
N ALA A 82 -11.01 6.65 45.23
CA ALA A 82 -11.54 5.52 44.47
C ALA A 82 -10.85 5.32 43.10
N THR A 83 -10.23 6.37 42.54
CA THR A 83 -9.51 6.33 41.25
C THR A 83 -8.53 5.18 41.16
N ARG A 84 -7.73 4.95 42.21
CA ARG A 84 -6.71 3.90 42.22
C ARG A 84 -7.34 2.53 42.01
N PHE A 85 -8.35 2.23 42.81
CA PHE A 85 -8.98 0.92 42.82
C PHE A 85 -9.78 0.68 41.54
N SER A 86 -10.52 1.69 41.05
CA SER A 86 -11.27 1.60 39.79
C SER A 86 -10.35 1.36 38.57
N VAL A 87 -9.23 2.09 38.47
CA VAL A 87 -8.28 1.93 37.37
C VAL A 87 -7.54 0.58 37.44
N GLU A 88 -7.13 0.16 38.63
CA GLU A 88 -6.44 -1.12 38.84
C GLU A 88 -7.30 -2.30 38.38
N LEU A 89 -8.58 -2.34 38.78
CA LEU A 89 -9.51 -3.40 38.39
C LEU A 89 -9.71 -3.45 36.87
N ALA A 90 -9.90 -2.29 36.23
CA ALA A 90 -10.07 -2.19 34.78
C ALA A 90 -8.84 -2.73 34.04
N VAL A 91 -7.63 -2.29 34.43
CA VAL A 91 -6.38 -2.74 33.80
C VAL A 91 -6.17 -4.25 33.95
N ILE A 92 -6.42 -4.80 35.15
CA ILE A 92 -6.29 -6.25 35.40
C ILE A 92 -7.27 -7.04 34.53
N ALA A 93 -8.55 -6.66 34.51
CA ALA A 93 -9.56 -7.37 33.72
C ALA A 93 -9.24 -7.32 32.22
N THR A 94 -8.82 -6.16 31.71
CA THR A 94 -8.40 -6.01 30.31
C THR A 94 -7.15 -6.83 30.01
N ALA A 95 -6.14 -6.85 30.88
CA ALA A 95 -4.93 -7.63 30.66
C ALA A 95 -5.24 -9.14 30.56
N VAL A 96 -6.09 -9.65 31.46
CA VAL A 96 -6.53 -11.06 31.43
C VAL A 96 -7.35 -11.34 30.17
N GLY A 97 -8.36 -10.51 29.88
CA GLY A 97 -9.25 -10.68 28.74
C GLY A 97 -8.53 -10.60 27.39
N VAL A 98 -7.64 -9.63 27.20
CA VAL A 98 -6.79 -9.50 26.00
C VAL A 98 -5.89 -10.70 25.85
N THR A 99 -5.26 -11.17 26.93
CA THR A 99 -4.33 -12.30 26.88
C THR A 99 -5.06 -13.58 26.48
N VAL A 100 -6.18 -13.90 27.13
CA VAL A 100 -6.99 -15.09 26.82
C VAL A 100 -7.61 -14.98 25.43
N GLY A 101 -8.14 -13.82 25.06
CA GLY A 101 -8.69 -13.55 23.73
C GLY A 101 -7.65 -13.71 22.63
N LEU A 102 -6.44 -13.15 22.81
CA LEU A 102 -5.34 -13.30 21.86
C LEU A 102 -4.92 -14.77 21.70
N LEU A 103 -4.82 -15.52 22.81
CA LEU A 103 -4.51 -16.94 22.77
C LEU A 103 -5.58 -17.70 21.96
N LEU A 104 -6.86 -17.51 22.27
CA LEU A 104 -7.97 -18.18 21.57
C LEU A 104 -8.07 -17.79 20.08
N GLY A 105 -7.99 -16.50 19.76
CA GLY A 105 -8.12 -15.99 18.40
C GLY A 105 -6.96 -16.37 17.48
N THR A 106 -5.77 -16.60 18.05
CA THR A 106 -4.60 -17.07 17.30
C THR A 106 -4.50 -18.59 17.24
N LEU A 107 -5.17 -19.32 18.14
CA LEU A 107 -5.13 -20.77 18.23
C LEU A 107 -5.58 -21.47 16.93
N GLN A 108 -6.55 -20.89 16.22
CA GLN A 108 -7.02 -21.37 14.90
C GLN A 108 -5.92 -21.40 13.83
N SER A 109 -4.88 -20.57 13.94
CA SER A 109 -3.76 -20.55 12.98
C SER A 109 -2.80 -21.74 13.18
N VAL A 110 -2.84 -22.38 14.35
CA VAL A 110 -1.96 -23.49 14.72
C VAL A 110 -2.70 -24.82 14.64
N LEU A 111 -3.98 -24.85 15.01
CA LEU A 111 -4.77 -26.07 15.10
C LEU A 111 -5.16 -26.68 13.73
N PRO A 112 -5.53 -27.97 13.70
CA PRO A 112 -6.12 -28.61 12.52
C PRO A 112 -7.44 -27.95 12.09
N ARG A 113 -7.76 -28.01 10.79
CA ARG A 113 -8.94 -27.36 10.17
C ARG A 113 -10.29 -27.66 10.84
N ARG A 114 -10.44 -28.83 11.49
CA ARG A 114 -11.67 -29.20 12.22
C ARG A 114 -11.74 -28.50 13.58
N ALA A 115 -10.66 -28.56 14.37
CA ALA A 115 -10.58 -27.91 15.67
C ALA A 115 -10.62 -26.37 15.56
N GLY A 116 -9.94 -25.80 14.56
CA GLY A 116 -9.99 -24.36 14.30
C GLY A 116 -11.40 -23.85 13.97
N ARG A 117 -12.19 -24.63 13.23
CA ARG A 117 -13.59 -24.30 12.94
C ARG A 117 -14.46 -24.30 14.19
N LEU A 118 -14.32 -25.31 15.06
CA LEU A 118 -15.07 -25.38 16.32
C LEU A 118 -14.81 -24.14 17.21
N ILE A 119 -13.55 -23.73 17.34
CA ILE A 119 -13.18 -22.54 18.12
C ILE A 119 -13.76 -21.28 17.49
N THR A 120 -13.66 -21.15 16.16
CA THR A 120 -14.24 -20.00 15.44
C THR A 120 -15.73 -19.89 15.67
N SER A 121 -16.46 -20.99 15.51
CA SER A 121 -17.91 -21.02 15.73
C SER A 121 -18.27 -20.69 17.18
N ALA A 122 -17.52 -21.17 18.17
CA ALA A 122 -17.75 -20.83 19.57
C ALA A 122 -17.51 -19.33 19.85
N VAL A 123 -16.46 -18.74 19.27
CA VAL A 123 -16.18 -17.30 19.38
C VAL A 123 -17.27 -16.48 18.69
N ASP A 124 -17.69 -16.85 17.48
CA ASP A 124 -18.74 -16.14 16.74
C ASP A 124 -20.08 -16.16 17.47
N ILE A 125 -20.46 -17.31 18.06
CA ILE A 125 -21.65 -17.42 18.92
C ILE A 125 -21.51 -16.52 20.15
N ALA A 126 -20.35 -16.54 20.82
CA ALA A 126 -20.14 -15.75 22.03
C ALA A 126 -20.17 -14.24 21.75
N VAL A 127 -19.70 -13.78 20.57
CA VAL A 127 -19.75 -12.36 20.18
C VAL A 127 -21.18 -11.88 19.87
N ALA A 128 -22.12 -12.78 19.61
CA ALA A 128 -23.53 -12.41 19.41
C ALA A 128 -24.18 -11.87 20.70
N PHE A 129 -23.61 -12.14 21.87
CA PHE A 129 -24.12 -11.67 23.16
C PHE A 129 -23.50 -10.31 23.54
N PRO A 130 -24.32 -9.34 23.99
CA PRO A 130 -23.82 -8.07 24.54
C PRO A 130 -22.84 -8.31 25.71
N GLY A 131 -21.72 -7.59 25.71
CA GLY A 131 -20.64 -7.79 26.69
C GLY A 131 -21.09 -7.62 28.16
N LEU A 132 -22.01 -6.69 28.44
CA LEU A 132 -22.55 -6.50 29.79
C LEU A 132 -23.38 -7.70 30.27
N LEU A 133 -24.19 -8.30 29.38
CA LEU A 133 -24.97 -9.50 29.72
C LEU A 133 -24.05 -10.69 29.98
N LEU A 134 -22.98 -10.82 29.19
CA LEU A 134 -21.98 -11.85 29.37
C LEU A 134 -21.20 -11.65 30.69
N ALA A 135 -20.87 -10.40 31.04
CA ALA A 135 -20.27 -10.06 32.33
C ALA A 135 -21.21 -10.38 33.49
N LEU A 136 -22.51 -10.08 33.39
CA LEU A 136 -23.48 -10.43 34.42
C LEU A 136 -23.60 -11.95 34.60
N PHE A 137 -23.69 -12.69 33.50
CA PHE A 137 -23.72 -14.16 33.50
C PHE A 137 -22.48 -14.74 34.19
N PHE A 138 -21.29 -14.26 33.83
CA PHE A 138 -20.05 -14.73 34.46
C PHE A 138 -19.90 -14.26 35.91
N ALA A 139 -20.46 -13.11 36.29
CA ALA A 139 -20.45 -12.65 37.68
C ALA A 139 -21.28 -13.56 38.60
N VAL A 140 -22.39 -14.12 38.10
CA VAL A 140 -23.14 -15.16 38.83
C VAL A 140 -22.30 -16.43 39.02
N ILE A 141 -21.50 -16.82 38.02
CA ILE A 141 -20.65 -18.02 38.07
C ILE A 141 -19.46 -17.83 39.01
N PHE A 142 -18.73 -16.71 38.89
CA PHE A 142 -17.51 -16.46 39.65
C PHE A 142 -17.77 -15.87 41.05
N GLY A 143 -19.02 -15.51 41.33
CA GLY A 143 -19.46 -14.95 42.60
C GLY A 143 -19.40 -13.42 42.67
N VAL A 144 -20.18 -12.85 43.59
CA VAL A 144 -20.24 -11.41 43.87
C VAL A 144 -18.95 -10.95 44.54
N GLY A 145 -18.48 -9.75 44.21
CA GLY A 145 -17.28 -9.15 44.81
C GLY A 145 -16.17 -8.83 43.81
N THR A 146 -15.10 -8.20 44.28
CA THR A 146 -14.00 -7.70 43.44
C THR A 146 -13.39 -8.78 42.53
N ARG A 147 -13.06 -9.97 43.07
CA ARG A 147 -12.41 -11.03 42.29
C ARG A 147 -13.34 -11.59 41.22
N GLY A 148 -14.60 -11.84 41.57
CA GLY A 148 -15.60 -12.36 40.64
C GLY A 148 -15.92 -11.36 39.54
N ALA A 149 -16.05 -10.07 39.87
CA ALA A 149 -16.25 -9.00 38.88
C ALA A 149 -15.08 -8.87 37.90
N VAL A 150 -13.82 -8.98 38.37
CA VAL A 150 -12.64 -8.99 37.50
C VAL A 150 -12.65 -10.15 36.52
N LEU A 151 -12.92 -11.36 37.01
CA LEU A 151 -12.99 -12.53 36.14
C LEU A 151 -14.17 -12.42 35.17
N ALA A 152 -15.32 -11.94 35.63
CA ALA A 152 -16.50 -11.78 34.82
C ALA A 152 -16.29 -10.83 33.65
N ILE A 153 -15.71 -9.64 33.91
CA ILE A 153 -15.41 -8.66 32.87
C ILE A 153 -14.28 -9.16 31.96
N ALA A 154 -13.24 -9.79 32.51
CA ALA A 154 -12.17 -10.37 31.71
C ALA A 154 -12.73 -11.38 30.70
N PHE A 155 -13.53 -12.35 31.15
CA PHE A 155 -14.16 -13.35 30.28
C PHE A 155 -15.17 -12.73 29.30
N ALA A 156 -15.88 -11.68 29.70
CA ALA A 156 -16.79 -10.97 28.79
C ALA A 156 -16.07 -10.27 27.63
N THR A 157 -14.81 -9.86 27.81
CA THR A 157 -14.00 -9.23 26.75
C THR A 157 -13.31 -10.25 25.82
N VAL A 158 -13.17 -11.50 26.24
CA VAL A 158 -12.48 -12.56 25.49
C VAL A 158 -13.04 -12.76 24.08
N PRO A 159 -14.37 -12.89 23.84
CA PRO A 159 -14.90 -13.16 22.51
C PRO A 159 -14.58 -12.05 21.50
N GLY A 160 -14.71 -10.78 21.91
CA GLY A 160 -14.41 -9.63 21.06
C GLY A 160 -12.94 -9.60 20.63
N PHE A 161 -12.01 -9.82 21.58
CA PHE A 161 -10.58 -9.90 21.27
C PHE A 161 -10.21 -11.13 20.45
N ALA A 162 -10.80 -12.29 20.75
CA ALA A 162 -10.56 -13.51 20.00
C ALA A 162 -10.97 -13.33 18.53
N ARG A 163 -12.15 -12.75 18.28
CA ARG A 163 -12.63 -12.44 16.93
C ARG A 163 -11.69 -11.47 16.20
N LEU A 164 -11.28 -10.39 16.86
CA LEU A 164 -10.36 -9.41 16.28
C LEU A 164 -8.99 -10.03 15.93
N ALA A 165 -8.40 -10.78 16.86
CA ALA A 165 -7.15 -11.49 16.62
C ALA A 165 -7.28 -12.51 15.49
N GLN A 166 -8.44 -13.18 15.39
CA GLN A 166 -8.74 -14.12 14.33
C GLN A 166 -8.81 -13.46 12.95
N THR A 167 -9.55 -12.36 12.82
CA THR A 167 -9.68 -11.62 11.55
C THR A 167 -8.32 -11.09 11.09
N LEU A 168 -7.55 -10.50 12.00
CA LEU A 168 -6.23 -9.97 11.69
C LEU A 168 -5.24 -11.09 11.31
N ALA A 169 -5.23 -12.19 12.07
CA ALA A 169 -4.37 -13.34 11.77
C ALA A 169 -4.70 -13.96 10.41
N ALA A 170 -5.99 -14.06 10.05
CA ALA A 170 -6.41 -14.56 8.73
C ALA A 170 -5.94 -13.65 7.58
N SER A 171 -6.06 -12.32 7.75
CA SER A 171 -5.61 -11.34 6.74
C SER A 171 -4.11 -11.41 6.44
N VAL A 172 -3.31 -11.79 7.45
CA VAL A 172 -1.86 -11.97 7.34
C VAL A 172 -1.52 -13.37 6.83
N ALA A 173 -2.26 -14.40 7.26
CA ALA A 173 -2.01 -15.78 6.88
C ALA A 173 -2.21 -16.08 5.39
N GLY A 174 -3.00 -15.25 4.69
CA GLY A 174 -3.22 -15.32 3.24
C GLY A 174 -2.11 -14.68 2.38
N ARG A 175 -1.08 -14.08 3.00
CA ARG A 175 0.02 -13.41 2.27
C ARG A 175 1.04 -14.43 1.76
N ASP A 176 1.61 -14.16 0.58
CA ASP A 176 2.56 -15.05 -0.09
C ASP A 176 3.78 -15.42 0.75
N TYR A 177 4.26 -14.50 1.61
CA TYR A 177 5.39 -14.78 2.49
C TYR A 177 5.07 -15.82 3.58
N VAL A 178 3.82 -15.88 4.04
CA VAL A 178 3.36 -16.90 5.01
C VAL A 178 3.23 -18.25 4.32
N SER A 179 2.69 -18.26 3.10
CA SER A 179 2.62 -19.45 2.25
C SER A 179 4.01 -20.00 1.93
N ALA A 180 4.95 -19.13 1.56
CA ALA A 180 6.34 -19.50 1.30
C ALA A 180 7.05 -20.06 2.55
N ALA A 181 6.84 -19.46 3.73
CA ALA A 181 7.40 -19.98 4.98
C ALA A 181 6.83 -21.38 5.33
N ARG A 182 5.54 -21.62 5.04
CA ARG A 182 4.90 -22.92 5.25
C ARG A 182 5.46 -23.99 4.30
N ILE A 183 5.68 -23.65 3.03
CA ILE A 183 6.30 -24.54 2.03
C ILE A 183 7.75 -24.86 2.41
N ALA A 184 8.47 -23.88 2.98
CA ALA A 184 9.84 -24.07 3.51
C ALA A 184 9.91 -24.86 4.83
N GLY A 185 8.83 -25.50 5.28
CA GLY A 185 8.81 -26.37 6.45
C GLY A 185 8.80 -25.65 7.81
N VAL A 186 8.51 -24.33 7.85
CA VAL A 186 8.41 -23.61 9.12
C VAL A 186 7.18 -24.09 9.91
N GLY A 187 7.42 -24.61 11.12
CA GLY A 187 6.36 -25.10 12.01
C GLY A 187 5.34 -24.02 12.39
N ARG A 188 4.08 -24.42 12.58
CA ARG A 188 2.93 -23.50 12.76
C ARG A 188 3.09 -22.52 13.93
N LEU A 189 3.63 -22.96 15.06
CA LEU A 189 3.88 -22.10 16.22
C LEU A 189 4.96 -21.05 15.92
N ARG A 190 6.01 -21.44 15.22
CA ARG A 190 7.09 -20.53 14.80
C ARG A 190 6.56 -19.53 13.77
N LEU A 191 5.66 -19.96 12.90
CA LEU A 191 5.00 -19.10 11.92
C LEU A 191 4.11 -18.06 12.62
N LEU A 192 3.33 -18.48 13.61
CA LEU A 192 2.49 -17.60 14.41
C LEU A 192 3.33 -16.53 15.13
N VAL A 193 4.32 -16.94 15.93
CA VAL A 193 5.09 -16.03 16.79
C VAL A 193 6.03 -15.12 15.99
N ARG A 194 6.59 -15.60 14.88
CA ARG A 194 7.60 -14.85 14.10
C ARG A 194 7.02 -14.06 12.94
N HIS A 195 5.90 -14.48 12.38
CA HIS A 195 5.37 -13.91 11.13
C HIS A 195 3.94 -13.37 11.25
N ILE A 196 3.09 -13.87 12.16
CA ILE A 196 1.71 -13.39 12.28
C ILE A 196 1.59 -12.35 13.40
N LEU A 197 1.92 -12.71 14.64
CA LEU A 197 1.79 -11.83 15.82
C LEU A 197 2.44 -10.44 15.63
N PRO A 198 3.70 -10.33 15.13
CA PRO A 198 4.34 -9.03 14.95
C PRO A 198 3.64 -8.13 13.93
N ASN A 199 2.93 -8.70 12.96
CA ASN A 199 2.23 -7.96 11.91
C ASN A 199 0.81 -7.56 12.30
N ILE A 200 0.24 -8.17 13.34
CA ILE A 200 -1.09 -7.82 13.87
C ILE A 200 -1.02 -7.09 15.22
N GLY A 201 0.18 -6.93 15.78
CA GLY A 201 0.40 -6.35 17.11
C GLY A 201 -0.05 -4.89 17.24
N GLU A 202 0.08 -4.09 16.18
CA GLU A 202 -0.34 -2.68 16.20
C GLU A 202 -1.86 -2.52 16.44
N PRO A 203 -2.75 -3.09 15.60
CA PRO A 203 -4.19 -3.03 15.85
C PRO A 203 -4.58 -3.64 17.21
N LEU A 204 -3.88 -4.68 17.67
CA LEU A 204 -4.14 -5.32 18.96
C LEU A 204 -3.86 -4.39 20.14
N ILE A 205 -2.75 -3.64 20.13
CA ILE A 205 -2.39 -2.71 21.20
C ILE A 205 -3.40 -1.55 21.28
N VAL A 206 -3.81 -1.02 20.12
CA VAL A 206 -4.82 0.05 20.06
C VAL A 206 -6.15 -0.43 20.67
N ASN A 207 -6.63 -1.60 20.25
CA ASN A 207 -7.89 -2.16 20.77
C ASN A 207 -7.80 -2.55 22.25
N ALA A 208 -6.64 -3.01 22.73
CA ALA A 208 -6.40 -3.26 24.15
C ALA A 208 -6.62 -2.00 25.00
N THR A 209 -6.18 -0.84 24.50
CA THR A 209 -6.34 0.44 25.20
C THR A 209 -7.81 0.90 25.23
N ILE A 210 -8.51 0.78 24.11
CA ILE A 210 -9.96 1.07 24.02
C ILE A 210 -10.75 0.16 24.97
N SER A 211 -10.35 -1.11 25.05
CA SER A 211 -11.01 -2.09 25.91
C SER A 211 -10.76 -1.88 27.39
N ALA A 212 -9.69 -1.18 27.78
CA ALA A 212 -9.50 -0.73 29.16
C ALA A 212 -10.56 0.30 29.57
N GLY A 213 -10.93 1.22 28.67
CA GLY A 213 -12.04 2.15 28.89
C GLY A 213 -13.38 1.42 29.00
N GLY A 214 -13.63 0.43 28.14
CA GLY A 214 -14.82 -0.41 28.19
C GLY A 214 -14.92 -1.25 29.47
N ALA A 215 -13.81 -1.84 29.92
CA ALA A 215 -13.75 -2.61 31.17
C ALA A 215 -14.04 -1.72 32.38
N LEU A 216 -13.51 -0.48 32.40
CA LEU A 216 -13.79 0.49 33.46
C LEU A 216 -15.28 0.82 33.56
N LEU A 217 -15.93 1.07 32.41
CA LEU A 217 -17.38 1.32 32.37
C LEU A 217 -18.17 0.08 32.85
N ALA A 218 -17.77 -1.12 32.42
CA ALA A 218 -18.41 -2.36 32.83
C ALA A 218 -18.28 -2.61 34.35
N PHE A 219 -17.12 -2.30 34.95
CA PHE A 219 -16.97 -2.35 36.41
C PHE A 219 -17.89 -1.36 37.11
N ALA A 220 -17.94 -0.12 36.62
CA ALA A 220 -18.84 0.88 37.18
C ALA A 220 -20.30 0.37 37.13
N SER A 221 -20.73 -0.24 36.02
CA SER A 221 -22.06 -0.84 35.89
C SER A 221 -22.29 -2.04 36.82
N LEU A 222 -21.35 -2.98 36.93
CA LEU A 222 -21.52 -4.17 37.81
C LEU A 222 -21.54 -3.79 39.29
N SER A 223 -20.66 -2.86 39.71
CA SER A 223 -20.62 -2.37 41.09
C SER A 223 -21.84 -1.52 41.41
N PHE A 224 -22.34 -0.74 40.45
CA PHE A 224 -23.60 -0.01 40.55
C PHE A 224 -24.80 -0.96 40.77
N LEU A 225 -24.83 -2.10 40.08
CA LEU A 225 -25.85 -3.14 40.26
C LEU A 225 -25.68 -3.96 41.56
N GLY A 226 -24.70 -3.64 42.39
CA GLY A 226 -24.45 -4.34 43.66
C GLY A 226 -23.77 -5.71 43.52
N ILE A 227 -23.29 -6.06 42.32
CA ILE A 227 -22.66 -7.36 42.01
C ILE A 227 -21.12 -7.24 42.01
N GLY A 228 -20.61 -6.03 41.79
CA GLY A 228 -19.19 -5.70 41.78
C GLY A 228 -18.56 -5.55 43.16
N VAL A 229 -17.91 -4.41 43.41
CA VAL A 229 -17.15 -4.15 44.65
C VAL A 229 -18.08 -4.06 45.88
N GLN A 230 -17.69 -4.75 46.96
CA GLN A 230 -18.44 -4.81 48.21
C GLN A 230 -17.75 -4.06 49.35
N ALA A 231 -18.55 -3.53 50.28
CA ALA A 231 -18.08 -2.89 51.51
C ALA A 231 -17.16 -3.85 52.30
N PRO A 232 -16.10 -3.34 52.96
CA PRO A 232 -15.76 -1.93 53.19
C PRO A 232 -15.05 -1.23 52.01
N ARG A 233 -14.74 -1.93 50.92
CA ARG A 233 -14.09 -1.34 49.74
C ARG A 233 -15.12 -0.62 48.86
N TYR A 234 -14.66 0.37 48.11
CA TYR A 234 -15.49 1.14 47.19
C TYR A 234 -14.74 1.49 45.92
N ASP A 235 -15.49 1.54 44.82
CA ASP A 235 -15.07 2.01 43.50
C ASP A 235 -16.10 3.04 43.00
N TRP A 236 -15.85 3.69 41.87
CA TRP A 236 -16.79 4.69 41.34
C TRP A 236 -18.20 4.15 41.09
N GLY A 237 -18.34 2.88 40.65
CA GLY A 237 -19.65 2.27 40.42
C GLY A 237 -20.47 2.13 41.70
N ARG A 238 -19.83 1.68 42.79
CA ARG A 238 -20.48 1.61 44.10
C ARG A 238 -20.81 3.00 44.64
N LEU A 239 -19.90 3.97 44.54
CA LEU A 239 -20.16 5.35 44.95
C LEU A 239 -21.33 5.97 44.19
N LEU A 240 -21.43 5.69 42.89
CA LEU A 240 -22.55 6.11 42.05
C LEU A 240 -23.88 5.49 42.51
N GLY A 241 -23.87 4.21 42.87
CA GLY A 241 -25.03 3.52 43.43
C GLY A 241 -25.48 4.14 44.76
N GLU A 242 -24.55 4.34 45.69
CA GLU A 242 -24.80 5.02 46.97
C GLU A 242 -25.35 6.44 46.78
N GLY A 243 -24.87 7.17 45.76
CA GLY A 243 -25.34 8.52 45.43
C GLY A 243 -26.73 8.57 44.80
N LEU A 244 -27.17 7.52 44.10
CA LEU A 244 -28.52 7.47 43.52
C LEU A 244 -29.62 7.37 44.57
N ASP A 245 -29.37 6.65 45.66
CA ASP A 245 -30.33 6.53 46.77
C ASP A 245 -30.69 7.90 47.37
N GLY A 246 -29.79 8.88 47.24
CA GLY A 246 -29.96 10.26 47.69
C GLY A 246 -30.14 11.30 46.57
N ILE A 247 -30.42 10.90 45.32
CA ILE A 247 -30.35 11.79 44.15
C ILE A 247 -31.29 13.01 44.24
N TYR A 248 -32.44 12.86 44.88
CA TYR A 248 -33.41 13.94 45.07
C TYR A 248 -33.00 14.96 46.13
N VAL A 249 -32.03 14.61 46.99
CA VAL A 249 -31.56 15.43 48.11
C VAL A 249 -30.20 16.06 47.81
N ASN A 250 -29.27 15.27 47.27
CA ASN A 250 -27.95 15.73 46.85
C ASN A 250 -27.57 15.10 45.51
N PRO A 251 -27.98 15.68 44.37
CA PRO A 251 -27.62 15.15 43.05
C PRO A 251 -26.10 15.22 42.78
N ALA A 252 -25.37 16.12 43.46
CA ALA A 252 -23.92 16.23 43.32
C ALA A 252 -23.20 14.95 43.79
N ALA A 253 -23.81 14.20 44.72
CA ALA A 253 -23.29 12.93 45.22
C ALA A 253 -23.12 11.87 44.13
N ALA A 254 -24.05 11.80 43.18
CA ALA A 254 -24.01 10.86 42.06
C ALA A 254 -23.21 11.41 40.87
N LEU A 255 -23.22 12.73 40.66
CA LEU A 255 -22.52 13.37 39.54
C LEU A 255 -21.00 13.22 39.63
N ALA A 256 -20.42 13.25 40.82
CA ALA A 256 -18.98 13.16 41.04
C ALA A 256 -18.36 11.84 40.55
N PRO A 257 -18.78 10.65 41.02
CA PRO A 257 -18.28 9.38 40.51
C PRO A 257 -18.67 9.15 39.04
N GLY A 258 -19.83 9.64 38.59
CA GLY A 258 -20.24 9.58 37.19
C GLY A 258 -19.29 10.35 36.26
N ALA A 259 -18.93 11.58 36.62
CA ALA A 259 -17.96 12.39 35.89
C ALA A 259 -16.57 11.73 35.87
N ALA A 260 -16.13 11.14 36.98
CA ALA A 260 -14.86 10.43 37.06
C ALA A 260 -14.82 9.22 36.09
N VAL A 261 -15.89 8.44 36.00
CA VAL A 261 -16.03 7.33 35.05
C VAL A 261 -15.96 7.82 33.59
N VAL A 262 -16.67 8.90 33.26
CA VAL A 262 -16.68 9.47 31.89
C VAL A 262 -15.29 10.00 31.50
N LEU A 263 -14.66 10.77 32.39
CA LEU A 263 -13.33 11.35 32.14
C LEU A 263 -12.26 10.26 31.99
N ALA A 264 -12.30 9.24 32.85
CA ALA A 264 -11.38 8.10 32.74
C ALA A 264 -11.60 7.29 31.46
N GLY A 265 -12.86 7.03 31.09
CA GLY A 265 -13.21 6.37 29.83
C GLY A 265 -12.72 7.15 28.60
N LEU A 266 -12.89 8.47 28.59
CA LEU A 266 -12.38 9.36 27.54
C LEU A 266 -10.85 9.31 27.47
N ALA A 267 -10.18 9.33 28.63
CA ALA A 267 -8.72 9.25 28.71
C ALA A 267 -8.19 7.95 28.06
N PHE A 268 -8.76 6.78 28.40
CA PHE A 268 -8.36 5.51 27.79
C PHE A 268 -8.62 5.46 26.27
N ASN A 269 -9.75 5.98 25.80
CA ASN A 269 -10.07 6.00 24.37
C ASN A 269 -9.12 6.92 23.57
N LEU A 270 -8.88 8.15 24.04
CA LEU A 270 -7.96 9.10 23.39
C LEU A 270 -6.51 8.59 23.38
N VAL A 271 -6.10 7.87 24.42
CA VAL A 271 -4.78 7.20 24.45
C VAL A 271 -4.71 6.13 23.36
N GLY A 272 -5.78 5.36 23.14
CA GLY A 272 -5.86 4.39 22.04
C GLY A 272 -5.64 5.01 20.66
N GLU A 273 -6.32 6.12 20.37
CA GLU A 273 -6.19 6.84 19.09
C GLU A 273 -4.79 7.45 18.89
N THR A 274 -4.19 7.99 19.95
CA THR A 274 -2.86 8.61 19.88
C THR A 274 -1.76 7.56 19.73
N VAL A 275 -1.91 6.39 20.34
CA VAL A 275 -1.08 5.21 20.05
C VAL A 275 -1.24 4.80 18.58
N ALA A 276 -2.47 4.77 18.05
CA ALA A 276 -2.72 4.47 16.64
C ALA A 276 -2.03 5.48 15.69
N ALA A 277 -2.00 6.77 16.05
CA ALA A 277 -1.36 7.82 15.26
C ALA A 277 0.19 7.78 15.29
N VAL A 278 0.80 7.22 16.36
CA VAL A 278 2.26 7.05 16.49
C VAL A 278 2.74 5.80 15.76
N VAL A 279 1.95 4.73 15.80
CA VAL A 279 2.31 3.45 15.20
C VAL A 279 1.94 3.41 13.71
N GLY A 280 0.86 4.11 13.32
CA GLY A 280 0.47 4.31 11.94
C GLY A 280 1.47 5.17 11.18
N VAL A 281 1.93 4.67 10.03
CA VAL A 281 2.86 5.38 9.13
C VAL A 281 2.21 6.65 8.59
N ARG A 282 2.48 7.80 9.23
CA ARG A 282 2.27 9.11 8.61
C ARG A 282 3.41 9.38 7.64
N THR A 283 3.11 9.38 6.35
CA THR A 283 4.00 9.89 5.31
C THR A 283 4.06 11.42 5.44
N PRO A 284 5.22 12.05 5.71
CA PRO A 284 5.30 13.49 5.81
C PRO A 284 5.28 14.11 4.40
N THR A 285 4.30 14.97 4.15
CA THR A 285 4.24 15.86 3.00
C THR A 285 5.20 17.04 3.24
N ALA A 286 6.29 17.10 2.48
CA ALA A 286 7.18 18.26 2.45
C ALA A 286 6.75 19.24 1.35
N ARG A 287 6.65 20.54 1.70
CA ARG A 287 6.42 21.64 0.76
C ARG A 287 7.60 21.77 -0.22
N ILE A 288 7.29 21.86 -1.51
CA ILE A 288 8.25 21.98 -2.62
C ILE A 288 8.38 23.48 -3.01
N PRO A 289 9.59 24.04 -3.16
CA PRO A 289 9.82 25.30 -3.86
C PRO A 289 9.75 25.12 -5.38
N ALA A 290 9.33 26.17 -6.10
CA ALA A 290 9.13 26.17 -7.55
C ALA A 290 10.40 25.81 -8.36
N ARG A 291 10.19 25.17 -9.51
CA ARG A 291 11.21 24.52 -10.37
C ARG A 291 11.78 25.51 -11.41
N PRO A 292 13.10 25.51 -11.68
CA PRO A 292 13.64 26.18 -12.86
C PRO A 292 13.41 25.35 -14.14
N ALA A 293 13.22 26.04 -15.27
CA ALA A 293 13.05 25.44 -16.59
C ALA A 293 14.33 24.75 -17.09
N PRO A 294 14.24 23.61 -17.81
CA PRO A 294 15.40 22.98 -18.44
C PRO A 294 15.83 23.75 -19.71
N PRO A 295 17.14 23.77 -20.04
CA PRO A 295 17.64 24.48 -21.22
C PRO A 295 17.26 23.76 -22.51
N ALA A 296 17.03 24.55 -23.56
CA ALA A 296 16.79 24.09 -24.92
C ALA A 296 18.02 23.37 -25.49
N ARG A 297 17.79 22.27 -26.21
CA ARG A 297 18.83 21.51 -26.93
C ARG A 297 18.75 21.88 -28.41
N PRO A 298 19.87 22.20 -29.08
CA PRO A 298 19.86 22.56 -30.49
C PRO A 298 19.64 21.34 -31.38
N ALA A 299 18.92 21.56 -32.48
CA ALA A 299 18.72 20.62 -33.57
C ALA A 299 19.85 20.73 -34.59
N ALA A 300 20.34 19.58 -35.10
CA ALA A 300 20.44 19.24 -36.53
C ALA A 300 21.37 18.04 -36.79
N ALA A 301 20.84 17.12 -37.60
CA ALA A 301 21.41 16.23 -38.63
C ALA A 301 22.90 15.83 -38.61
N GLU A 302 23.13 14.51 -38.65
CA GLU A 302 23.82 13.80 -39.74
C GLU A 302 23.53 12.29 -39.64
N GLU A 303 23.42 11.57 -40.77
CA GLU A 303 23.34 10.10 -40.82
C GLU A 303 24.75 9.50 -40.69
N PRO A 304 25.01 8.60 -39.72
CA PRO A 304 26.02 7.59 -39.85
C PRO A 304 25.36 6.24 -40.13
N THR A 305 26.03 5.48 -40.98
CA THR A 305 25.92 4.04 -41.24
C THR A 305 26.10 3.20 -39.95
N ALA A 306 25.26 3.40 -38.94
CA ALA A 306 25.31 2.69 -37.67
C ALA A 306 24.48 1.40 -37.77
N LYS A 307 25.12 0.27 -37.44
CA LYS A 307 24.47 -1.04 -37.39
C LYS A 307 23.33 -1.01 -36.35
N PRO A 308 22.12 -1.51 -36.66
CA PRO A 308 21.02 -1.49 -35.69
C PRO A 308 21.27 -2.48 -34.55
N VAL A 309 20.95 -2.07 -33.32
CA VAL A 309 21.03 -2.94 -32.14
C VAL A 309 19.86 -3.90 -32.07
N LEU A 310 18.68 -3.49 -32.53
CA LEU A 310 17.50 -4.33 -32.62
C LEU A 310 16.81 -4.09 -33.96
N LEU A 311 16.51 -5.16 -34.66
CA LEU A 311 15.74 -5.14 -35.91
C LEU A 311 14.56 -6.10 -35.77
N VAL A 312 13.37 -5.57 -36.00
CA VAL A 312 12.10 -6.28 -35.92
C VAL A 312 11.36 -6.05 -37.24
N GLU A 313 11.08 -7.11 -37.98
CA GLU A 313 10.29 -7.09 -39.20
C GLU A 313 9.17 -8.12 -39.10
N ASN A 314 7.94 -7.64 -39.28
CA ASN A 314 6.72 -8.43 -39.33
C ASN A 314 6.49 -9.33 -38.10
N LEU A 315 6.76 -8.80 -36.89
CA LEU A 315 6.60 -9.54 -35.64
C LEU A 315 5.13 -9.85 -35.35
N HIS A 316 4.85 -11.11 -35.07
CA HIS A 316 3.59 -11.63 -34.61
C HIS A 316 3.75 -12.39 -33.30
N VAL A 317 2.78 -12.21 -32.40
CA VAL A 317 2.68 -12.96 -31.15
C VAL A 317 1.27 -13.53 -31.09
N ALA A 318 1.17 -14.85 -30.95
CA ALA A 318 -0.09 -15.58 -30.96
C ALA A 318 -0.23 -16.49 -29.74
N PHE A 319 -1.45 -16.65 -29.24
CA PHE A 319 -1.79 -17.55 -28.13
C PHE A 319 -2.95 -18.47 -28.54
N PRO A 320 -2.92 -19.75 -28.15
CA PRO A 320 -4.01 -20.68 -28.46
C PRO A 320 -5.24 -20.38 -27.60
N ARG A 321 -6.41 -20.65 -28.18
CA ARG A 321 -7.74 -20.60 -27.56
C ARG A 321 -8.50 -21.89 -27.91
N ALA A 322 -9.57 -22.18 -27.19
CA ALA A 322 -10.49 -23.29 -27.51
C ALA A 322 -10.92 -23.30 -28.98
N ASP A 323 -11.19 -22.13 -29.56
CA ASP A 323 -11.75 -21.98 -30.91
C ASP A 323 -10.74 -21.46 -31.95
N GLY A 324 -9.42 -21.51 -31.66
CA GLY A 324 -8.39 -21.09 -32.62
C GLY A 324 -7.21 -20.36 -31.98
N TRP A 325 -6.77 -19.26 -32.61
CA TRP A 325 -5.64 -18.46 -32.15
C TRP A 325 -6.05 -17.00 -31.97
N THR A 326 -5.60 -16.39 -30.89
CA THR A 326 -5.65 -14.93 -30.72
C THR A 326 -4.27 -14.38 -31.06
N VAL A 327 -4.21 -13.29 -31.82
CA VAL A 327 -2.94 -12.69 -32.28
C VAL A 327 -2.86 -11.23 -31.79
N PRO A 328 -2.44 -10.98 -30.54
CA PRO A 328 -2.40 -9.63 -29.99
C PRO A 328 -1.33 -8.71 -30.60
N VAL A 329 -0.31 -9.25 -31.28
CA VAL A 329 0.71 -8.48 -32.02
C VAL A 329 0.71 -8.97 -33.46
N ARG A 330 0.47 -8.07 -34.43
CA ARG A 330 0.04 -8.41 -35.80
C ARG A 330 0.89 -7.73 -36.88
N GLY A 331 2.18 -8.07 -36.97
CA GLY A 331 3.07 -7.55 -38.02
C GLY A 331 3.79 -6.26 -37.62
N VAL A 332 4.26 -6.18 -36.38
CA VAL A 332 5.00 -5.01 -35.88
C VAL A 332 6.41 -4.97 -36.51
N SER A 333 6.78 -3.81 -37.06
CA SER A 333 8.08 -3.62 -37.71
C SER A 333 8.75 -2.32 -37.30
N PHE A 334 9.95 -2.40 -36.72
CA PHE A 334 10.75 -1.25 -36.31
C PHE A 334 12.22 -1.62 -36.13
N THR A 335 13.06 -0.58 -36.06
CA THR A 335 14.50 -0.73 -35.87
C THR A 335 14.95 0.21 -34.76
N VAL A 336 15.84 -0.25 -33.89
CA VAL A 336 16.49 0.56 -32.85
C VAL A 336 17.97 0.67 -33.20
N ARG A 337 18.50 1.89 -33.23
CA ARG A 337 19.91 2.16 -33.45
C ARG A 337 20.68 2.19 -32.13
N ASP A 338 22.00 2.05 -32.20
CA ASP A 338 22.87 2.19 -31.02
C ASP A 338 22.66 3.55 -30.36
N GLY A 339 22.52 3.53 -29.03
CA GLY A 339 22.28 4.73 -28.24
C GLY A 339 20.98 5.48 -28.56
N GLU A 340 20.06 4.94 -29.35
CA GLU A 340 18.74 5.55 -29.65
C GLU A 340 17.74 5.23 -28.54
N ALA A 341 16.92 6.21 -28.14
CA ALA A 341 15.79 5.99 -27.26
C ALA A 341 14.49 6.04 -28.06
N ILE A 342 13.79 4.92 -28.12
CA ILE A 342 12.49 4.79 -28.78
C ILE A 342 11.43 4.55 -27.73
N GLY A 343 10.34 5.31 -27.80
CA GLY A 343 9.16 5.06 -27.00
C GLY A 343 8.11 4.23 -27.73
N VAL A 344 7.38 3.40 -27.02
CA VAL A 344 6.21 2.68 -27.53
C VAL A 344 4.99 3.09 -26.71
N VAL A 345 4.02 3.73 -27.36
CA VAL A 345 2.82 4.28 -26.71
C VAL A 345 1.54 3.70 -27.28
N GLY A 346 0.46 3.78 -26.51
CA GLY A 346 -0.86 3.32 -26.92
C GLY A 346 -1.71 2.90 -25.73
N GLU A 347 -3.01 2.73 -25.96
CA GLU A 347 -3.97 2.27 -24.94
C GLU A 347 -3.61 0.87 -24.39
N SER A 348 -4.15 0.52 -23.22
CA SER A 348 -3.97 -0.82 -22.65
C SER A 348 -4.43 -1.89 -23.64
N GLY A 349 -3.72 -3.02 -23.70
CA GLY A 349 -4.02 -4.11 -24.63
C GLY A 349 -3.56 -3.90 -26.09
N SER A 350 -2.89 -2.78 -26.43
CA SER A 350 -2.41 -2.55 -27.81
C SER A 350 -1.22 -3.41 -28.26
N GLY A 351 -0.67 -4.27 -27.40
CA GLY A 351 0.43 -5.20 -27.73
C GLY A 351 1.85 -4.73 -27.36
N LYS A 352 2.00 -3.59 -26.68
CA LYS A 352 3.30 -2.98 -26.32
C LYS A 352 4.19 -3.91 -25.47
N SER A 353 3.67 -4.35 -24.33
CA SER A 353 4.39 -5.26 -23.41
C SER A 353 4.73 -6.58 -24.08
N LEU A 354 3.81 -7.15 -24.86
CA LEU A 354 4.05 -8.38 -25.62
C LEU A 354 5.15 -8.22 -26.66
N THR A 355 5.27 -7.05 -27.28
CA THR A 355 6.38 -6.74 -28.20
C THR A 355 7.71 -6.73 -27.46
N GLY A 356 7.79 -6.09 -26.28
CA GLY A 356 8.99 -6.10 -25.44
C GLY A 356 9.37 -7.50 -24.95
N LEU A 357 8.38 -8.30 -24.52
CA LEU A 357 8.59 -9.69 -24.08
C LEU A 357 9.01 -10.61 -25.22
N ALA A 358 8.46 -10.44 -26.42
CA ALA A 358 8.85 -11.23 -27.61
C ALA A 358 10.31 -10.96 -28.00
N VAL A 359 10.72 -9.69 -28.02
CA VAL A 359 12.13 -9.31 -28.24
C VAL A 359 13.04 -9.88 -27.15
N SER A 360 12.57 -9.93 -25.90
CA SER A 360 13.33 -10.47 -24.77
C SER A 360 13.34 -11.99 -24.68
N ARG A 361 12.64 -12.70 -25.59
CA ARG A 361 12.43 -14.16 -25.53
C ARG A 361 11.77 -14.63 -24.21
N LEU A 362 10.85 -13.81 -23.68
CA LEU A 362 10.13 -14.05 -22.41
C LEU A 362 8.63 -14.35 -22.60
N ILE A 363 8.18 -14.64 -23.82
CA ILE A 363 6.80 -15.09 -24.05
C ILE A 363 6.64 -16.50 -23.49
N GLU A 364 5.68 -16.67 -22.57
CA GLU A 364 5.39 -17.94 -21.93
C GLU A 364 4.70 -18.92 -22.89
N THR A 365 5.04 -20.20 -22.77
CA THR A 365 4.30 -21.28 -23.44
C THR A 365 2.88 -21.35 -22.89
N PRO A 366 1.82 -21.48 -23.73
CA PRO A 366 1.84 -21.91 -25.15
C PRO A 366 1.86 -20.77 -26.20
N GLY A 367 2.32 -19.57 -25.84
CA GLY A 367 2.49 -18.47 -26.80
C GLY A 367 3.53 -18.77 -27.88
N VAL A 368 3.27 -18.29 -29.10
CA VAL A 368 4.12 -18.47 -30.28
C VAL A 368 4.55 -17.11 -30.82
N VAL A 369 5.84 -16.97 -31.10
CA VAL A 369 6.42 -15.77 -31.71
C VAL A 369 6.91 -16.11 -33.11
N THR A 370 6.43 -15.37 -34.11
CA THR A 370 6.92 -15.45 -35.49
C THR A 370 7.30 -14.05 -35.98
N ALA A 371 8.28 -13.97 -36.87
CA ALA A 371 8.71 -12.73 -37.49
C ALA A 371 9.43 -13.08 -38.80
N ASP A 372 9.40 -12.17 -39.77
CA ASP A 372 10.23 -12.32 -40.98
C ASP A 372 11.70 -12.11 -40.62
N ARG A 373 11.97 -11.15 -39.73
CA ARG A 373 13.29 -10.89 -39.18
C ARG A 373 13.20 -10.40 -37.74
N LEU A 374 13.95 -11.05 -36.85
CA LEU A 374 14.08 -10.63 -35.45
C LEU A 374 15.53 -10.82 -35.02
N GLU A 375 16.28 -9.73 -34.98
CA GLU A 375 17.72 -9.73 -34.70
C GLU A 375 18.08 -8.78 -33.58
N PHE A 376 18.94 -9.22 -32.67
CA PHE A 376 19.48 -8.41 -31.59
C PHE A 376 21.01 -8.46 -31.61
N ALA A 377 21.66 -7.30 -31.63
CA ALA A 377 23.10 -7.14 -31.79
C ALA A 377 23.70 -7.88 -33.00
N GLY A 378 22.89 -8.09 -34.05
CA GLY A 378 23.25 -8.85 -35.25
C GLY A 378 23.03 -10.37 -35.15
N THR A 379 22.48 -10.87 -34.04
CA THR A 379 22.18 -12.29 -33.83
C THR A 379 20.68 -12.56 -34.05
N PRO A 380 20.30 -13.50 -34.94
CA PRO A 380 18.89 -13.88 -35.14
C PRO A 380 18.29 -14.56 -33.91
N LEU A 381 17.25 -13.98 -33.31
CA LEU A 381 16.68 -14.46 -32.04
C LEU A 381 15.82 -15.72 -32.16
N LEU A 382 15.28 -16.02 -33.36
CA LEU A 382 14.37 -17.14 -33.56
C LEU A 382 15.08 -18.46 -33.92
N THR A 383 16.28 -18.37 -34.52
CA THR A 383 17.01 -19.53 -35.06
C THR A 383 18.28 -19.86 -34.28
N THR A 384 18.80 -18.94 -33.48
CA THR A 384 20.01 -19.16 -32.67
C THR A 384 19.74 -20.17 -31.54
N PRO A 385 20.66 -21.10 -31.26
CA PRO A 385 20.51 -22.06 -30.16
C PRO A 385 20.36 -21.39 -28.79
N GLU A 386 19.52 -21.97 -27.93
CA GLU A 386 19.15 -21.43 -26.61
C GLU A 386 20.37 -21.11 -25.71
N ARG A 387 21.45 -21.90 -25.81
CA ARG A 387 22.67 -21.70 -25.03
C ARG A 387 23.36 -20.37 -25.36
N GLU A 388 23.48 -20.05 -26.64
CA GLU A 388 24.11 -18.83 -27.14
C GLU A 388 23.20 -17.62 -26.89
N LEU A 389 21.88 -17.78 -27.09
CA LEU A 389 20.90 -16.76 -26.74
C LEU A 389 20.94 -16.40 -25.26
N ARG A 390 21.06 -17.38 -24.36
CA ARG A 390 21.12 -17.13 -22.91
C ARG A 390 22.31 -16.25 -22.51
N GLU A 391 23.46 -16.45 -23.16
CA GLU A 391 24.66 -15.65 -22.91
C GLU A 391 24.48 -14.22 -23.44
N LEU A 392 24.00 -14.08 -24.68
CA LEU A 392 23.74 -12.78 -25.29
C LEU A 392 22.69 -11.98 -24.50
N LEU A 393 21.55 -12.58 -24.19
CA LEU A 393 20.44 -11.93 -23.48
C LEU A 393 20.83 -11.60 -22.04
N GLY A 394 21.51 -12.50 -21.33
CA GLY A 394 21.91 -12.29 -19.93
C GLY A 394 23.02 -11.26 -19.72
N THR A 395 23.76 -10.90 -20.77
CA THR A 395 24.85 -9.90 -20.70
C THR A 395 24.49 -8.58 -21.37
N SER A 396 23.81 -8.64 -22.51
CA SER A 396 23.62 -7.50 -23.42
C SER A 396 22.20 -6.95 -23.45
N LEU A 397 21.20 -7.65 -22.89
CA LEU A 397 19.82 -7.16 -22.82
C LEU A 397 19.40 -6.94 -21.36
N ALA A 398 18.85 -5.76 -21.07
CA ALA A 398 18.27 -5.45 -19.77
C ALA A 398 16.75 -5.32 -19.90
N MET A 399 16.01 -6.07 -19.10
CA MET A 399 14.55 -5.95 -18.98
C MET A 399 14.18 -5.30 -17.64
N VAL A 400 13.41 -4.22 -17.70
CA VAL A 400 12.82 -3.55 -16.53
C VAL A 400 11.31 -3.74 -16.60
N PHE A 401 10.77 -4.60 -15.73
CA PHE A 401 9.36 -4.99 -15.74
C PHE A 401 8.43 -3.92 -15.12
N GLN A 402 7.13 -4.05 -15.39
CA GLN A 402 6.09 -3.13 -14.93
C GLN A 402 5.91 -3.11 -13.40
N ASP A 403 6.04 -4.25 -12.71
CA ASP A 403 5.89 -4.35 -11.24
C ASP A 403 7.17 -4.87 -10.55
N PRO A 404 7.86 -4.04 -9.76
CA PRO A 404 8.99 -4.48 -8.94
C PRO A 404 8.62 -5.51 -7.86
N THR A 405 7.36 -5.54 -7.41
CA THR A 405 6.92 -6.42 -6.31
C THR A 405 6.98 -7.87 -6.74
N SER A 406 6.46 -8.18 -7.94
CA SER A 406 6.51 -9.52 -8.53
C SER A 406 7.90 -9.89 -9.03
N SER A 407 8.72 -8.90 -9.40
CA SER A 407 10.06 -9.12 -9.98
C SER A 407 11.12 -9.58 -8.97
N PHE A 408 10.93 -9.34 -7.67
CA PHE A 408 11.86 -9.79 -6.63
C PHE A 408 11.30 -10.96 -5.84
N ASN A 409 12.10 -11.99 -5.62
CA ASN A 409 11.81 -13.04 -4.67
C ASN A 409 11.79 -12.45 -3.23
N PRO A 410 10.65 -12.43 -2.53
CA PRO A 410 10.51 -11.75 -1.23
C PRO A 410 11.30 -12.42 -0.11
N THR A 411 11.73 -13.68 -0.31
CA THR A 411 12.47 -14.49 0.66
C THR A 411 13.99 -14.36 0.51
N ARG A 412 14.47 -13.70 -0.55
CA ARG A 412 15.90 -13.48 -0.79
C ARG A 412 16.26 -12.01 -0.57
N ARG A 413 17.50 -11.75 -0.17
CA ARG A 413 17.99 -10.38 0.03
C ARG A 413 18.25 -9.70 -1.31
N ILE A 414 18.05 -8.40 -1.41
CA ILE A 414 18.20 -7.61 -2.64
C ILE A 414 19.58 -7.82 -3.25
N GLY A 415 20.66 -7.62 -2.49
CA GLY A 415 22.02 -7.76 -3.01
C GLY A 415 22.35 -9.17 -3.49
N ARG A 416 21.71 -10.21 -2.94
CA ARG A 416 21.91 -11.59 -3.43
C ARG A 416 21.24 -11.82 -4.77
N GLN A 417 20.06 -11.24 -4.97
CA GLN A 417 19.31 -11.35 -6.22
C GLN A 417 20.01 -10.58 -7.35
N LEU A 418 20.55 -9.39 -7.06
CA LEU A 418 21.35 -8.63 -8.03
C LEU A 418 22.65 -9.37 -8.38
N ALA A 419 23.36 -9.91 -7.40
CA ALA A 419 24.62 -10.62 -7.61
C ALA A 419 24.47 -11.87 -8.49
N GLU A 420 23.29 -12.49 -8.54
CA GLU A 420 23.02 -13.72 -9.30
C GLU A 420 23.30 -13.55 -10.80
N ALA A 421 22.93 -12.40 -11.38
CA ALA A 421 23.21 -12.12 -12.78
C ALA A 421 24.72 -12.14 -13.07
N SER A 422 25.54 -11.53 -12.21
CA SER A 422 27.00 -11.51 -12.42
C SER A 422 27.70 -12.81 -12.07
N GLU A 423 27.17 -13.60 -11.13
CA GLU A 423 27.67 -14.97 -10.88
C GLU A 423 27.41 -15.86 -12.11
N GLN A 424 26.22 -15.76 -12.69
CA GLN A 424 25.80 -16.62 -13.79
C GLN A 424 26.42 -16.24 -15.14
N HIS A 425 26.50 -14.94 -15.45
CA HIS A 425 26.87 -14.47 -16.79
C HIS A 425 28.27 -13.87 -16.89
N HIS A 426 28.90 -13.52 -15.76
CA HIS A 426 30.27 -12.96 -15.75
C HIS A 426 31.28 -13.82 -14.99
N GLY A 427 30.87 -14.99 -14.46
CA GLY A 427 31.75 -15.91 -13.74
C GLY A 427 32.37 -15.33 -12.46
N LEU A 428 31.83 -14.23 -11.94
CA LEU A 428 32.34 -13.60 -10.73
C LEU A 428 32.09 -14.50 -9.52
N ASN A 429 33.06 -14.53 -8.59
CA ASN A 429 32.83 -15.25 -7.35
C ASN A 429 31.81 -14.49 -6.48
N ARG A 430 31.26 -15.18 -5.48
CA ARG A 430 30.18 -14.65 -4.63
C ARG A 430 30.52 -13.34 -3.91
N ARG A 431 31.80 -13.09 -3.60
CA ARG A 431 32.22 -11.84 -2.93
C ARG A 431 32.28 -10.69 -3.92
N GLU A 432 32.88 -10.92 -5.09
CA GLU A 432 32.96 -9.96 -6.19
C GLU A 432 31.58 -9.58 -6.72
N ALA A 433 30.71 -10.56 -6.96
CA ALA A 433 29.36 -10.33 -7.44
C ALA A 433 28.51 -9.52 -6.43
N PHE A 434 28.68 -9.79 -5.12
CA PHE A 434 28.01 -9.00 -4.08
C PHE A 434 28.57 -7.57 -4.00
N ALA A 435 29.88 -7.37 -4.19
CA ALA A 435 30.47 -6.03 -4.26
C ALA A 435 29.92 -5.25 -5.46
N ARG A 436 29.89 -5.88 -6.65
CA ARG A 436 29.28 -5.30 -7.87
C ARG A 436 27.81 -4.96 -7.64
N ALA A 437 27.04 -5.82 -6.97
CA ALA A 437 25.64 -5.53 -6.64
C ALA A 437 25.50 -4.31 -5.72
N VAL A 438 26.40 -4.12 -4.76
CA VAL A 438 26.43 -2.92 -3.89
C VAL A 438 26.76 -1.68 -4.70
N ASP A 439 27.74 -1.76 -5.60
CA ASP A 439 28.13 -0.64 -6.48
C ASP A 439 26.98 -0.24 -7.40
N ARG A 440 26.30 -1.21 -8.02
CA ARG A 440 25.10 -0.97 -8.83
C ARG A 440 23.95 -0.37 -8.03
N LEU A 441 23.73 -0.83 -6.79
CA LEU A 441 22.76 -0.19 -5.89
C LEU A 441 23.14 1.28 -5.58
N ARG A 442 24.44 1.60 -5.51
CA ARG A 442 24.92 2.97 -5.30
C ARG A 442 24.67 3.84 -6.53
N GLU A 443 24.94 3.33 -7.73
CA GLU A 443 24.71 4.01 -9.01
C GLU A 443 23.23 4.34 -9.23
N VAL A 444 22.34 3.40 -8.94
CA VAL A 444 20.88 3.62 -8.96
C VAL A 444 20.37 4.37 -7.73
N ARG A 445 21.26 5.07 -7.01
CA ARG A 445 20.97 5.99 -5.91
C ARG A 445 20.19 5.37 -4.74
N ILE A 446 20.52 4.13 -4.36
CA ILE A 446 20.03 3.54 -3.10
C ILE A 446 20.91 4.03 -1.95
N PRO A 447 20.37 4.77 -0.97
CA PRO A 447 21.16 5.29 0.13
C PRO A 447 21.62 4.16 1.05
N ALA A 448 22.89 4.22 1.48
CA ALA A 448 23.55 3.17 2.27
C ALA A 448 23.43 1.79 1.63
N ALA A 449 23.84 1.70 0.37
CA ALA A 449 23.75 0.52 -0.49
C ALA A 449 24.29 -0.75 0.19
N GLU A 450 25.39 -0.67 0.93
CA GLU A 450 26.03 -1.77 1.65
C GLU A 450 25.07 -2.41 2.67
N ARG A 451 24.38 -1.55 3.44
CA ARG A 451 23.40 -1.99 4.43
C ARG A 451 22.14 -2.51 3.74
N ARG A 452 21.69 -1.81 2.70
CA ARG A 452 20.42 -2.08 2.02
C ARG A 452 20.47 -3.30 1.08
N ALA A 453 21.64 -3.65 0.55
CA ALA A 453 21.88 -4.91 -0.14
C ALA A 453 21.57 -6.13 0.75
N ARG A 454 21.66 -5.98 2.08
CA ARG A 454 21.38 -7.04 3.05
C ARG A 454 19.90 -7.09 3.48
N GLN A 455 19.06 -6.21 2.95
CA GLN A 455 17.63 -6.17 3.23
C GLN A 455 16.83 -7.02 2.25
N TYR A 456 15.62 -7.37 2.63
CA TYR A 456 14.64 -8.04 1.79
C TYR A 456 13.78 -7.04 1.01
N PRO A 457 13.14 -7.45 -0.10
CA PRO A 457 12.30 -6.57 -0.92
C PRO A 457 11.20 -5.84 -0.14
N HIS A 458 10.55 -6.51 0.81
CA HIS A 458 9.50 -5.91 1.65
C HIS A 458 10.00 -4.80 2.59
N GLN A 459 11.32 -4.63 2.72
CA GLN A 459 11.94 -3.57 3.51
C GLN A 459 12.34 -2.35 2.65
N PHE A 460 12.12 -2.40 1.34
CA PHE A 460 12.33 -1.31 0.40
C PHE A 460 11.01 -0.57 0.13
N SER A 461 11.05 0.75 -0.07
CA SER A 461 9.90 1.48 -0.61
C SER A 461 9.64 1.07 -2.08
N GLY A 462 8.48 1.41 -2.64
CA GLY A 462 8.17 1.16 -4.06
C GLY A 462 9.26 1.70 -4.99
N GLY A 463 9.59 2.99 -4.86
CA GLY A 463 10.66 3.61 -5.66
C GLY A 463 12.06 3.02 -5.45
N MET A 464 12.36 2.51 -4.25
CA MET A 464 13.62 1.79 -4.03
C MET A 464 13.63 0.43 -4.74
N ARG A 465 12.51 -0.28 -4.75
CA ARG A 465 12.38 -1.55 -5.48
C ARG A 465 12.52 -1.31 -6.98
N GLN A 466 11.88 -0.27 -7.52
CA GLN A 466 12.06 0.11 -8.93
C GLN A 466 13.54 0.35 -9.27
N ARG A 467 14.22 1.19 -8.48
CA ARG A 467 15.64 1.49 -8.73
C ARG A 467 16.53 0.27 -8.58
N ALA A 468 16.24 -0.60 -7.61
CA ALA A 468 16.96 -1.87 -7.47
C ALA A 468 16.71 -2.83 -8.63
N MET A 469 15.51 -2.86 -9.21
CA MET A 469 15.17 -3.65 -10.39
C MET A 469 15.89 -3.13 -11.64
N ILE A 470 15.95 -1.81 -11.81
CA ILE A 470 16.80 -1.19 -12.85
C ILE A 470 18.26 -1.60 -12.61
N GLY A 471 18.75 -1.48 -11.38
CA GLY A 471 20.11 -1.91 -11.01
C GLY A 471 20.37 -3.39 -11.27
N MET A 472 19.35 -4.25 -11.17
CA MET A 472 19.44 -5.67 -11.54
C MET A 472 19.62 -5.85 -13.05
N GLY A 473 18.83 -5.16 -13.87
CA GLY A 473 18.98 -5.16 -15.33
C GLY A 473 20.35 -4.62 -15.78
N LEU A 474 20.92 -3.68 -15.02
CA LEU A 474 22.23 -3.08 -15.27
C LEU A 474 23.40 -3.83 -14.60
N MET A 475 23.17 -5.05 -14.10
CA MET A 475 24.27 -5.87 -13.59
C MET A 475 25.21 -6.32 -14.71
N GLY A 476 24.67 -6.45 -15.93
CA GLY A 476 25.41 -6.72 -17.17
C GLY A 476 26.04 -5.48 -17.80
N GLU A 477 26.21 -5.51 -19.12
CA GLU A 477 26.66 -4.40 -19.97
C GLU A 477 25.67 -4.28 -21.14
N PRO A 478 24.44 -3.82 -20.88
CA PRO A 478 23.37 -3.92 -21.85
C PRO A 478 23.57 -2.99 -23.04
N LYS A 479 23.44 -3.53 -24.25
CA LYS A 479 23.31 -2.77 -25.49
C LYS A 479 21.89 -2.26 -25.72
N LEU A 480 20.90 -2.94 -25.13
CA LEU A 480 19.49 -2.56 -25.18
C LEU A 480 18.85 -2.69 -23.79
N ILE A 481 18.16 -1.63 -23.38
CA ILE A 481 17.32 -1.61 -22.19
C ILE A 481 15.86 -1.54 -22.63
N ILE A 482 15.08 -2.57 -22.35
CA ILE A 482 13.63 -2.58 -22.53
C ILE A 482 13.01 -2.24 -21.18
N ALA A 483 12.29 -1.12 -21.12
CA ALA A 483 11.66 -0.65 -19.91
C ALA A 483 10.15 -0.60 -20.09
N ASP A 484 9.45 -1.57 -19.50
CA ASP A 484 8.00 -1.70 -19.57
C ASP A 484 7.34 -0.99 -18.39
N GLU A 485 6.70 0.14 -18.67
CA GLU A 485 6.00 0.96 -17.68
C GLU A 485 6.84 1.26 -16.42
N PRO A 486 8.13 1.67 -16.56
CA PRO A 486 9.09 1.72 -15.45
C PRO A 486 8.77 2.78 -14.38
N THR A 487 7.72 3.57 -14.60
CA THR A 487 7.30 4.66 -13.73
C THR A 487 5.87 4.50 -13.23
N THR A 488 5.19 3.42 -13.63
CA THR A 488 3.83 3.12 -13.18
C THR A 488 3.82 2.89 -11.66
N ALA A 489 2.79 3.40 -10.98
CA ALA A 489 2.60 3.32 -9.52
C ALA A 489 3.70 4.00 -8.67
N LEU A 490 4.48 4.92 -9.26
CA LEU A 490 5.45 5.75 -8.55
C LEU A 490 4.94 7.20 -8.42
N ASP A 491 5.33 7.88 -7.34
CA ASP A 491 5.10 9.31 -7.24
C ASP A 491 5.93 10.08 -8.30
N VAL A 492 5.45 11.27 -8.69
CA VAL A 492 6.06 12.10 -9.74
C VAL A 492 7.54 12.41 -9.46
N THR A 493 7.96 12.48 -8.20
CA THR A 493 9.37 12.73 -7.86
C THR A 493 10.23 11.51 -8.14
N VAL A 494 9.79 10.32 -7.73
CA VAL A 494 10.49 9.06 -8.00
C VAL A 494 10.48 8.73 -9.49
N GLN A 495 9.37 8.94 -10.19
CA GLN A 495 9.29 8.79 -11.66
C GLN A 495 10.39 9.58 -12.37
N ARG A 496 10.53 10.87 -12.06
CA ARG A 496 11.59 11.72 -12.65
C ARG A 496 12.99 11.22 -12.33
N GLN A 497 13.20 10.67 -11.13
CA GLN A 497 14.50 10.08 -10.76
C GLN A 497 14.81 8.82 -11.57
N VAL A 498 13.81 7.99 -11.82
CA VAL A 498 13.93 6.76 -12.64
C VAL A 498 14.22 7.11 -14.10
N LEU A 499 13.48 8.04 -14.70
CA LEU A 499 13.73 8.46 -16.09
C LEU A 499 15.11 9.08 -16.26
N ARG A 500 15.56 9.90 -15.31
CA ARG A 500 16.93 10.46 -15.30
C ARG A 500 18.00 9.38 -15.14
N LEU A 501 17.71 8.31 -14.39
CA LEU A 501 18.62 7.19 -14.26
C LEU A 501 18.77 6.48 -15.61
N LEU A 502 17.66 6.10 -16.26
CA LEU A 502 17.68 5.48 -17.58
C LEU A 502 18.40 6.35 -18.62
N ALA A 503 18.09 7.65 -18.68
CA ALA A 503 18.74 8.58 -19.59
C ALA A 503 20.26 8.69 -19.36
N ARG A 504 20.69 8.66 -18.10
CA ARG A 504 22.13 8.64 -17.76
C ARG A 504 22.79 7.34 -18.20
N THR A 505 22.16 6.20 -17.91
CA THR A 505 22.68 4.89 -18.31
C THR A 505 22.86 4.80 -19.83
N ARG A 506 21.86 5.24 -20.60
CA ARG A 506 21.96 5.38 -22.06
C ARG A 506 23.21 6.18 -22.47
N GLN A 507 23.45 7.32 -21.83
CA GLN A 507 24.59 8.19 -22.16
C GLN A 507 25.94 7.59 -21.76
N THR A 508 26.02 6.92 -20.60
CA THR A 508 27.28 6.39 -20.07
C THR A 508 27.67 5.05 -20.68
N GLU A 509 26.68 4.20 -21.02
CA GLU A 509 26.91 2.84 -21.51
C GLU A 509 26.65 2.71 -23.03
N ASN A 510 26.28 3.81 -23.72
CA ASN A 510 25.83 3.83 -25.11
C ASN A 510 24.70 2.82 -25.41
N ALA A 511 23.91 2.50 -24.39
CA ALA A 511 22.80 1.55 -24.49
C ALA A 511 21.60 2.20 -25.19
N ALA A 512 20.98 1.49 -26.11
CA ALA A 512 19.69 1.88 -26.65
C ALA A 512 18.57 1.65 -25.62
N ILE A 513 17.48 2.40 -25.73
CA ILE A 513 16.32 2.27 -24.85
C ILE A 513 15.07 2.01 -25.69
N LEU A 514 14.31 0.98 -25.33
CA LEU A 514 12.93 0.79 -25.74
C LEU A 514 12.03 1.04 -24.53
N LEU A 515 11.45 2.24 -24.44
CA LEU A 515 10.59 2.67 -23.33
C LEU A 515 9.12 2.44 -23.69
N ILE A 516 8.46 1.48 -23.04
CA ILE A 516 7.03 1.24 -23.20
C ILE A 516 6.29 2.04 -22.13
N SER A 517 5.34 2.88 -22.54
CA SER A 517 4.47 3.61 -21.59
C SER A 517 3.13 3.99 -22.20
N HIS A 518 2.10 4.10 -21.39
CA HIS A 518 0.84 4.74 -21.74
C HIS A 518 0.89 6.27 -21.67
N ASP A 519 1.90 6.86 -21.03
CA ASP A 519 2.06 8.32 -20.89
C ASP A 519 2.89 8.89 -22.06
N ILE A 520 2.18 9.50 -23.00
CA ILE A 520 2.77 10.09 -24.19
C ILE A 520 3.70 11.27 -23.87
N ALA A 521 3.43 12.01 -22.79
CA ALA A 521 4.23 13.16 -22.38
C ALA A 521 5.57 12.72 -21.78
N VAL A 522 5.59 11.61 -21.03
CA VAL A 522 6.83 11.00 -20.53
C VAL A 522 7.72 10.55 -21.67
N VAL A 523 7.14 9.88 -22.67
CA VAL A 523 7.89 9.42 -23.84
C VAL A 523 8.41 10.60 -24.66
N ALA A 524 7.59 11.62 -24.91
CA ALA A 524 7.99 12.81 -25.66
C ALA A 524 9.17 13.55 -25.02
N GLN A 525 9.30 13.50 -23.68
CA GLN A 525 10.40 14.14 -22.95
C GLN A 525 11.68 13.29 -22.88
N THR A 526 11.59 11.97 -23.11
CA THR A 526 12.68 11.03 -22.79
C THR A 526 13.25 10.32 -24.02
N CYS A 527 12.46 10.16 -25.08
CA CYS A 527 12.81 9.41 -26.28
C CYS A 527 13.06 10.34 -27.47
N ASP A 528 13.85 9.87 -28.44
CA ASP A 528 14.14 10.57 -29.69
C ASP A 528 13.06 10.29 -30.75
N ARG A 529 12.49 9.08 -30.73
CA ARG A 529 11.43 8.61 -31.64
C ARG A 529 10.32 7.90 -30.88
N MET A 530 9.11 7.91 -31.42
CA MET A 530 7.92 7.29 -30.82
C MET A 530 7.23 6.36 -31.82
N LEU A 531 6.88 5.17 -31.35
CA LEU A 531 6.01 4.21 -32.01
C LEU A 531 4.64 4.23 -31.34
N VAL A 532 3.62 4.67 -32.06
CA VAL A 532 2.24 4.63 -31.60
C VAL A 532 1.63 3.30 -32.02
N MET A 533 1.19 2.50 -31.05
CA MET A 533 0.59 1.19 -31.27
C MET A 533 -0.91 1.19 -30.97
N TYR A 534 -1.68 0.58 -31.86
CA TYR A 534 -3.10 0.34 -31.69
C TYR A 534 -3.47 -1.06 -32.18
N ALA A 535 -4.24 -1.82 -31.37
CA ALA A 535 -4.73 -3.17 -31.70
C ALA A 535 -3.67 -4.09 -32.33
N GLY A 536 -2.49 -4.15 -31.72
CA GLY A 536 -1.40 -5.05 -32.12
C GLY A 536 -0.54 -4.56 -33.28
N ARG A 537 -0.70 -3.33 -33.77
CA ARG A 537 0.08 -2.76 -34.88
C ARG A 537 0.66 -1.40 -34.54
N VAL A 538 1.78 -1.07 -35.17
CA VAL A 538 2.29 0.31 -35.21
C VAL A 538 1.47 1.09 -36.22
N VAL A 539 0.75 2.11 -35.75
CA VAL A 539 -0.07 2.99 -36.59
C VAL A 539 0.67 4.26 -36.99
N GLU A 540 1.69 4.64 -36.23
CA GLU A 540 2.52 5.80 -36.52
C GLU A 540 3.90 5.64 -35.90
N ASP A 541 4.94 6.04 -36.64
CA ASP A 541 6.33 6.07 -36.20
C ASP A 541 6.92 7.43 -36.57
N LEU A 542 7.26 8.24 -35.58
CA LEU A 542 7.64 9.64 -35.78
C LEU A 542 8.68 10.13 -34.77
N PRO A 543 9.51 11.12 -35.13
CA PRO A 543 10.36 11.82 -34.16
C PRO A 543 9.50 12.44 -33.05
N THR A 544 9.95 12.38 -31.80
CA THR A 544 9.21 12.98 -30.68
C THR A 544 9.12 14.51 -30.80
N ALA A 545 10.06 15.14 -31.50
CA ALA A 545 10.04 16.57 -31.81
C ALA A 545 8.85 16.99 -32.68
N ASP A 546 8.39 16.11 -33.57
CA ASP A 546 7.30 16.40 -34.52
C ASP A 546 5.91 16.03 -33.97
N LEU A 547 5.88 15.39 -32.80
CA LEU A 547 4.67 14.84 -32.20
C LEU A 547 3.56 15.89 -32.01
N ARG A 548 3.92 17.12 -31.64
CA ARG A 548 2.95 18.20 -31.40
C ARG A 548 2.59 18.96 -32.68
N SER A 549 3.53 19.09 -33.59
CA SER A 549 3.37 19.93 -34.78
C SER A 549 2.64 19.20 -35.91
N VAL A 550 2.89 17.90 -36.08
CA VAL A 550 2.41 17.17 -37.27
C VAL A 550 1.98 15.71 -36.98
N PRO A 551 1.15 15.40 -35.95
CA PRO A 551 0.60 14.06 -35.81
C PRO A 551 -0.36 13.73 -36.97
N ARG A 552 -0.09 12.66 -37.72
CA ARG A 552 -0.83 12.28 -38.95
C ARG A 552 -1.95 11.30 -38.65
N HIS A 553 -1.74 10.29 -37.81
CA HIS A 553 -2.78 9.30 -37.56
C HIS A 553 -3.90 9.90 -36.68
N PRO A 554 -5.18 9.74 -37.04
CA PRO A 554 -6.32 10.22 -36.23
C PRO A 554 -6.26 9.76 -34.76
N TYR A 555 -5.83 8.51 -34.51
CA TYR A 555 -5.61 7.98 -33.17
C TYR A 555 -4.55 8.75 -32.38
N THR A 556 -3.39 9.05 -32.98
CA THR A 556 -2.32 9.81 -32.32
C THR A 556 -2.78 11.22 -31.95
N ARG A 557 -3.54 11.86 -32.86
CA ARG A 557 -4.19 13.15 -32.58
C ARG A 557 -5.15 13.06 -31.40
N ALA A 558 -5.96 12.01 -31.35
CA ALA A 558 -6.91 11.78 -30.27
C ALA A 558 -6.20 11.51 -28.92
N LEU A 559 -5.09 10.75 -28.91
CA LEU A 559 -4.26 10.53 -27.72
C LEU A 559 -3.65 11.83 -27.19
N LEU A 560 -3.14 12.68 -28.09
CA LEU A 560 -2.57 13.98 -27.72
C LEU A 560 -3.65 14.92 -27.18
N ALA A 561 -4.82 14.96 -27.83
CA ALA A 561 -5.95 15.76 -27.37
C ALA A 561 -6.45 15.34 -25.97
N ALA A 562 -6.39 14.05 -25.65
CA ALA A 562 -6.76 13.52 -24.34
C ALA A 562 -5.71 13.78 -23.23
N THR A 563 -4.57 14.39 -23.56
CA THR A 563 -3.52 14.70 -22.59
C THR A 563 -3.73 16.10 -22.01
N LEU A 564 -3.78 16.20 -20.67
CA LEU A 564 -3.98 17.46 -19.96
C LEU A 564 -2.69 18.27 -19.83
N GLU A 565 -2.75 19.56 -20.17
CA GLU A 565 -1.70 20.55 -19.94
C GLU A 565 -2.11 21.53 -18.82
N LEU A 566 -1.14 22.29 -18.30
CA LEU A 566 -1.40 23.22 -17.19
C LEU A 566 -2.29 24.41 -17.58
N ASP A 567 -2.34 24.71 -18.87
CA ASP A 567 -3.15 25.75 -19.52
C ASP A 567 -4.44 25.20 -20.15
N THR A 568 -4.73 23.89 -20.00
CA THR A 568 -6.01 23.34 -20.43
C THR A 568 -7.13 24.01 -19.65
N ASP A 569 -8.13 24.52 -20.36
CA ASP A 569 -9.32 25.14 -19.77
C ASP A 569 -10.03 24.12 -18.86
N ARG A 570 -10.33 24.54 -17.63
CA ARG A 570 -10.97 23.69 -16.62
C ARG A 570 -12.48 23.67 -16.76
N ASP A 571 -13.04 24.62 -17.50
CA ASP A 571 -14.47 24.75 -17.73
C ASP A 571 -14.91 23.98 -18.99
N GLU A 572 -13.96 23.53 -19.84
CA GLU A 572 -14.23 22.66 -20.98
C GLU A 572 -14.22 21.17 -20.60
N PRO A 573 -15.12 20.34 -21.17
CA PRO A 573 -15.07 18.90 -21.00
C PRO A 573 -13.74 18.30 -21.49
N LEU A 574 -13.22 17.33 -20.74
CA LEU A 574 -12.00 16.60 -21.14
C LEU A 574 -12.22 15.90 -22.48
N ALA A 575 -11.28 16.07 -23.40
CA ALA A 575 -11.27 15.33 -24.65
C ALA A 575 -11.12 13.82 -24.34
N VAL A 576 -12.07 13.03 -24.84
CA VAL A 576 -12.07 11.57 -24.71
C VAL A 576 -12.09 10.94 -26.10
N ILE A 577 -11.43 9.80 -26.24
CA ILE A 577 -11.49 9.02 -27.46
C ILE A 577 -12.74 8.13 -27.37
N PRO A 578 -13.79 8.33 -28.19
CA PRO A 578 -15.05 7.63 -28.05
C PRO A 578 -14.90 6.12 -28.27
N GLY A 579 -15.82 5.35 -27.68
CA GLY A 579 -15.85 3.89 -27.79
C GLY A 579 -14.76 3.17 -26.99
N ARG A 580 -14.58 1.88 -27.27
CA ARG A 580 -13.54 1.03 -26.66
C ARG A 580 -12.63 0.45 -27.75
N PRO A 581 -11.36 0.14 -27.47
CA PRO A 581 -10.53 -0.69 -28.33
C PRO A 581 -11.23 -2.00 -28.72
N PRO A 582 -10.98 -2.54 -29.91
CA PRO A 582 -11.36 -3.90 -30.21
C PRO A 582 -10.64 -4.87 -29.27
N GLU A 583 -11.32 -5.92 -28.86
CA GLU A 583 -10.69 -7.02 -28.14
C GLU A 583 -9.65 -7.70 -29.04
N PRO A 584 -8.54 -8.23 -28.49
CA PRO A 584 -7.49 -8.87 -29.31
C PRO A 584 -7.95 -10.04 -30.17
N ASP A 585 -9.06 -10.69 -29.82
CA ASP A 585 -9.70 -11.78 -30.56
C ASP A 585 -10.81 -11.33 -31.51
N GLN A 586 -11.20 -10.05 -31.48
CA GLN A 586 -12.28 -9.46 -32.27
C GLN A 586 -11.81 -8.22 -33.03
N VAL A 587 -10.67 -8.33 -33.69
CA VAL A 587 -10.16 -7.21 -34.48
C VAL A 587 -10.92 -7.16 -35.82
N PRO A 588 -11.57 -6.04 -36.17
CA PRO A 588 -12.35 -5.94 -37.40
C PRO A 588 -11.48 -6.02 -38.65
N GLU A 589 -12.10 -6.34 -39.77
CA GLU A 589 -11.48 -6.21 -41.07
C GLU A 589 -11.11 -4.75 -41.36
N GLY A 590 -9.98 -4.57 -42.05
CA GLY A 590 -9.43 -3.24 -42.31
C GLY A 590 -8.83 -2.56 -41.07
N CYS A 591 -8.75 -1.23 -41.12
CA CYS A 591 -8.16 -0.42 -40.06
C CYS A 591 -8.91 -0.62 -38.74
N ALA A 592 -8.23 -1.18 -37.75
CA ALA A 592 -8.79 -1.42 -36.42
C ALA A 592 -9.33 -0.17 -35.71
N PHE A 593 -8.87 1.03 -36.09
CA PHE A 593 -9.35 2.30 -35.53
C PHE A 593 -10.57 2.87 -36.27
N ALA A 594 -11.02 2.27 -37.38
CA ALA A 594 -12.07 2.82 -38.23
C ALA A 594 -13.39 3.10 -37.49
N ALA A 595 -13.78 2.27 -36.53
CA ALA A 595 -15.00 2.47 -35.73
C ALA A 595 -14.95 3.69 -34.80
N ARG A 596 -13.75 4.17 -34.47
CA ARG A 596 -13.49 5.32 -33.57
C ARG A 596 -12.91 6.52 -34.33
N CYS A 597 -12.72 6.38 -35.63
CA CYS A 597 -12.03 7.37 -36.45
C CYS A 597 -13.04 8.34 -37.08
N PRO A 598 -12.93 9.65 -36.82
CA PRO A 598 -13.87 10.64 -37.35
C PRO A 598 -13.76 10.84 -38.87
N VAL A 599 -12.68 10.35 -39.49
CA VAL A 599 -12.41 10.44 -40.93
C VAL A 599 -12.41 9.05 -41.61
N ALA A 600 -13.09 8.07 -41.02
CA ALA A 600 -13.19 6.73 -41.58
C ALA A 600 -13.96 6.72 -42.91
N THR A 601 -13.48 5.93 -43.86
CA THR A 601 -14.14 5.67 -45.16
C THR A 601 -14.34 4.18 -45.35
N ASP A 602 -15.09 3.75 -46.36
CA ASP A 602 -15.31 2.31 -46.62
C ASP A 602 -14.02 1.56 -46.96
N ARG A 603 -13.02 2.24 -47.54
CA ARG A 603 -11.67 1.69 -47.70
C ARG A 603 -11.03 1.37 -46.34
N CYS A 604 -11.24 2.21 -45.32
CA CYS A 604 -10.73 1.95 -43.97
C CYS A 604 -11.37 0.72 -43.34
N ARG A 605 -12.63 0.39 -43.67
CA ARG A 605 -13.37 -0.75 -43.11
C ARG A 605 -13.12 -2.07 -43.82
N SER A 606 -12.55 -2.02 -45.03
CA SER A 606 -12.33 -3.20 -45.87
C SER A 606 -10.85 -3.54 -46.07
N LYS A 607 -9.94 -2.56 -45.91
CA LYS A 607 -8.50 -2.75 -46.14
C LYS A 607 -7.67 -2.10 -45.05
N ASP A 608 -6.74 -2.90 -44.53
CA ASP A 608 -5.78 -2.45 -43.54
C ASP A 608 -4.75 -1.51 -44.20
N PRO A 609 -4.49 -0.33 -43.62
CA PRO A 609 -3.44 0.54 -44.11
C PRO A 609 -2.06 -0.06 -43.77
N VAL A 610 -1.11 0.06 -44.70
CA VAL A 610 0.29 -0.33 -44.50
C VAL A 610 1.06 0.85 -43.90
N LEU A 611 2.06 0.57 -43.06
CA LEU A 611 2.92 1.60 -42.48
C LEU A 611 3.86 2.17 -43.55
N GLU A 612 3.49 3.29 -44.16
CA GLU A 612 4.22 3.92 -45.26
C GLU A 612 4.92 5.21 -44.83
N ARG A 613 6.04 5.55 -45.48
CA ARG A 613 6.76 6.81 -45.25
C ARG A 613 5.97 7.99 -45.80
N VAL A 614 5.71 8.98 -44.96
CA VAL A 614 5.08 10.26 -45.33
C VAL A 614 6.12 11.35 -45.53
N ASP A 615 7.21 11.29 -44.75
CA ASP A 615 8.39 12.14 -44.91
C ASP A 615 9.67 11.35 -44.59
N ARG A 616 10.82 12.04 -44.43
CA ARG A 616 12.13 11.41 -44.19
C ARG A 616 12.18 10.56 -42.92
N ALA A 617 11.44 10.91 -41.86
CA ALA A 617 11.52 10.26 -40.55
C ALA A 617 10.16 9.80 -39.99
N HIS A 618 9.06 10.08 -40.70
CA HIS A 618 7.69 9.81 -40.29
C HIS A 618 7.06 8.72 -41.16
N ARG A 619 6.56 7.68 -40.52
CA ARG A 619 5.73 6.64 -41.13
C ARG A 619 4.34 6.61 -40.51
N VAL A 620 3.31 6.37 -41.31
CA VAL A 620 1.93 6.27 -40.85
C VAL A 620 1.20 5.14 -41.56
N ALA A 621 0.37 4.41 -40.81
CA ALA A 621 -0.56 3.44 -41.36
C ALA A 621 -1.96 4.08 -41.40
N CYS A 622 -2.20 4.98 -42.35
CA CYS A 622 -3.49 5.65 -42.51
C CYS A 622 -3.78 5.96 -43.97
N TRP A 623 -5.02 5.73 -44.41
CA TRP A 623 -5.48 6.17 -45.73
C TRP A 623 -5.72 7.70 -45.81
N HIS A 624 -5.92 8.36 -44.66
CA HIS A 624 -6.27 9.79 -44.55
C HIS A 624 -5.39 10.53 -43.52
N PRO A 625 -4.05 10.56 -43.71
CA PRO A 625 -3.11 11.12 -42.72
C PRO A 625 -3.25 12.64 -42.49
N ASN A 626 -3.92 13.36 -43.40
CA ASN A 626 -4.16 14.81 -43.30
C ASN A 626 -5.64 15.16 -43.15
N GLY A 627 -6.52 14.18 -42.92
CA GLY A 627 -7.96 14.43 -42.81
C GLY A 627 -8.25 15.38 -41.64
N ALA A 628 -8.92 16.51 -41.90
CA ALA A 628 -9.32 17.44 -40.85
C ALA A 628 -10.29 16.75 -39.88
N VAL A 629 -10.01 16.81 -38.59
CA VAL A 629 -10.97 16.40 -37.56
C VAL A 629 -11.82 17.61 -37.26
N ALA A 630 -13.09 17.62 -37.68
CA ALA A 630 -14.00 18.68 -37.28
C ALA A 630 -14.10 18.65 -35.75
N ARG A 631 -13.82 19.79 -35.10
CA ARG A 631 -14.10 19.97 -33.67
C ARG A 631 -15.61 20.04 -33.51
N GLU A 632 -16.28 18.89 -33.40
CA GLU A 632 -17.65 18.87 -32.94
C GLU A 632 -17.64 19.26 -31.46
N SER A 633 -18.09 20.49 -31.19
CA SER A 633 -18.43 20.97 -29.86
C SER A 633 -19.37 19.97 -29.20
N GLY A 634 -18.88 19.24 -28.19
CA GLY A 634 -19.58 18.15 -27.52
C GLY A 634 -20.80 18.60 -26.71
N ARG A 635 -21.87 19.00 -27.40
CA ARG A 635 -23.08 19.53 -26.75
C ARG A 635 -24.29 18.61 -26.76
N GLU A 636 -24.26 17.40 -27.35
CA GLU A 636 -25.54 16.69 -27.54
C GLU A 636 -25.55 15.14 -27.63
N ALA A 637 -24.66 14.38 -26.97
CA ALA A 637 -24.71 12.91 -27.11
C ALA A 637 -24.38 12.03 -25.88
N ALA A 638 -24.40 12.54 -24.64
CA ALA A 638 -23.96 11.73 -23.48
C ALA A 638 -25.03 11.36 -22.43
N TYR A 639 -26.30 11.77 -22.57
CA TYR A 639 -27.38 11.33 -21.67
C TYR A 639 -28.64 10.98 -22.46
N GLY A 640 -28.66 9.76 -23.00
CA GLY A 640 -29.85 9.16 -23.57
C GLY A 640 -29.77 7.64 -23.48
N GLY A 641 -30.50 7.06 -22.52
CA GLY A 641 -30.92 5.66 -22.56
C GLY A 641 -30.32 4.73 -21.51
N ALA A 642 -31.04 4.57 -20.39
CA ALA A 642 -31.43 3.29 -19.82
C ALA A 642 -32.48 3.54 -18.73
N GLU A 643 -33.75 3.51 -19.13
CA GLU A 643 -34.82 2.94 -18.30
C GLU A 643 -34.72 1.42 -18.33
#